data_AF-Q8ZWL1-F1
#
_entry.id   AF-Q8ZWL1-F1
#
_cell.length_a   1.000
_cell.length_b   1.000
_cell.length_c   1.000
_cell.angle_alpha   90.00
_cell.angle_beta   90.00
_cell.angle_gamma   90.00
#
_symmetry.space_group_name_H-M   'P 1'
#
loop_
_entity.id
_entity.type
_entity.pdbx_description
1 polymer ?
#
loop_
_entity_poly.entity_id
_entity_poly.type
_entity_poly.pdbx_seq_one_letter_code
_entity_poly.pdbx_strand_id
1 'polypeptide(L)'
;MLFLPKYFHVLSPLAYAVETHRRGELSREEAALAVIFAVLYDGSVYRDEILLAVGGPEKEEEPLMTHDHFTAFWLWTLRELGFKPSSVRRGSNAHRIFFRGAELNELLKAVTLALPTLHKLRDALAEFADAFKAVSGEAIKRKFGIGLAYDVRNESFSKKLEEIITMAEDYVYRNVTVERGPLDTSGRLPKIVISFKLGDEEVAHITVYWRGDELYAQYGGSRESAERLASVIRALGGDAEVKYVKGAGWVVKLTTDGIITIRHDGWLKALREFIDELHDDKRHGKKLISDERYEKLIKNIEAGPNIVKFSGVKFSVYYETRMKNIMVEYQPRNDNAKNAAVDALKARGLKEGVHFTVNTVGAGRYEIRVTKEAYAKAVETLAQVGLKEGEHYAVYDRWRIISVKAEHKDAIVNALKAAGLEEGKDFAVKWGGYYDIRITYDGLREIQRMALNGDLEAERFIRELEDVLRRRYGDDAAKKLIEVLTPAREEGTAELPLTVYDERGNLIARVVDLKYEFVENGQPVSHCAGRDCRLRVVVEYELPSGERREFKMEWYWAEKRKKKDNTTVTYYYETALTTVKDEVKAAVLKALTGKAKRGQVRLLADQLDALRRFKALKDAIDKWRGGKPQSRQLQNQTTF
;
A
#
# COMPACT_ATOMS: atom_id res chain seq x y z
N MET A 1 -2.02 -15.24 51.75
CA MET A 1 -0.97 -15.76 50.86
C MET A 1 -1.23 -15.22 49.46
N LEU A 2 -0.63 -14.09 49.11
CA LEU A 2 -0.73 -13.53 47.76
C LEU A 2 0.23 -14.34 46.88
N PHE A 3 -0.29 -15.26 46.07
CA PHE A 3 0.52 -16.01 45.13
C PHE A 3 1.16 -15.04 44.12
N LEU A 4 2.48 -15.09 44.00
CA LEU A 4 3.29 -14.28 43.07
C LEU A 4 2.76 -14.39 41.62
N PRO A 5 2.53 -13.26 40.92
CA PRO A 5 2.12 -13.25 39.50
C PRO A 5 3.04 -14.10 38.58
N LYS A 6 4.35 -14.16 38.88
CA LYS A 6 5.31 -14.96 38.10
C LYS A 6 5.04 -16.47 38.13
N TYR A 7 4.52 -17.01 39.25
CA TYR A 7 4.19 -18.44 39.33
C TYR A 7 3.05 -18.81 38.39
N PHE A 8 2.04 -17.95 38.28
CA PHE A 8 0.88 -18.19 37.42
C PHE A 8 1.16 -17.87 35.95
N HIS A 9 1.89 -16.81 35.65
CA HIS A 9 2.04 -16.35 34.26
C HIS A 9 3.18 -17.02 33.49
N VAL A 10 4.21 -17.54 34.18
CA VAL A 10 5.41 -18.10 33.51
C VAL A 10 5.69 -19.54 33.95
N LEU A 11 5.77 -19.82 35.26
CA LEU A 11 6.17 -21.15 35.73
C LEU A 11 5.12 -22.23 35.49
N SER A 12 3.84 -21.95 35.79
CA SER A 12 2.76 -22.95 35.65
C SER A 12 2.54 -23.36 34.19
N PRO A 13 2.46 -22.44 33.21
CA PRO A 13 2.37 -22.80 31.79
C PRO A 13 3.58 -23.60 31.30
N LEU A 14 4.79 -23.25 31.72
CA LEU A 14 6.01 -23.99 31.35
C LEU A 14 6.04 -25.40 31.96
N ALA A 15 5.67 -25.57 33.22
CA ALA A 15 5.57 -26.88 33.85
C ALA A 15 4.53 -27.76 33.15
N TYR A 16 3.38 -27.20 32.78
CA TYR A 16 2.36 -27.89 32.00
C TYR A 16 2.88 -28.28 30.60
N ALA A 17 3.60 -27.38 29.93
CA ALA A 17 4.21 -27.67 28.63
C ALA A 17 5.22 -28.84 28.73
N VAL A 18 6.05 -28.87 29.76
CA VAL A 18 6.99 -29.98 30.00
C VAL A 18 6.25 -31.32 30.18
N GLU A 19 5.21 -31.34 31.00
CA GLU A 19 4.44 -32.56 31.26
C GLU A 19 3.74 -33.05 29.98
N THR A 20 3.16 -32.14 29.20
CA THR A 20 2.49 -32.45 27.92
C THR A 20 3.52 -32.95 26.88
N HIS A 21 4.70 -32.36 26.83
CA HIS A 21 5.79 -32.78 25.94
C HIS A 21 6.29 -34.18 26.28
N ARG A 22 6.46 -34.51 27.57
CA ARG A 22 6.86 -35.85 28.03
C ARG A 22 5.84 -36.93 27.66
N ARG A 23 4.56 -36.57 27.54
CA ARG A 23 3.49 -37.49 27.07
C ARG A 23 3.46 -37.64 25.56
N GLY A 24 4.30 -36.92 24.81
CA GLY A 24 4.30 -36.89 23.35
C GLY A 24 3.13 -36.09 22.76
N GLU A 25 2.41 -35.33 23.58
CA GLU A 25 1.24 -34.54 23.19
C GLU A 25 1.59 -33.11 22.76
N LEU A 26 2.84 -32.68 22.99
CA LEU A 26 3.35 -31.37 22.59
C LEU A 26 4.46 -31.55 21.55
N SER A 27 4.25 -31.00 20.35
CA SER A 27 5.29 -30.97 19.30
C SER A 27 6.49 -30.11 19.71
N ARG A 28 7.63 -30.30 19.03
CA ARG A 28 8.82 -29.46 19.24
C ARG A 28 8.54 -27.97 18.94
N GLU A 29 7.64 -27.69 18.00
CA GLU A 29 7.22 -26.34 17.61
C GLU A 29 6.42 -25.67 18.73
N GLU A 30 5.48 -26.39 19.34
CA GLU A 30 4.69 -25.92 20.47
C GLU A 30 5.54 -25.77 21.75
N ALA A 31 6.52 -26.66 21.94
CA ALA A 31 7.53 -26.52 23.00
C ALA A 31 8.36 -25.25 22.83
N ALA A 32 8.79 -24.93 21.60
CA ALA A 32 9.47 -23.67 21.30
C ALA A 32 8.57 -22.45 21.57
N LEU A 33 7.30 -22.50 21.18
CA LEU A 33 6.34 -21.44 21.50
C LEU A 33 6.21 -21.22 23.00
N ALA A 34 6.13 -22.28 23.81
CA ALA A 34 6.06 -22.16 25.26
C ALA A 34 7.28 -21.41 25.84
N VAL A 35 8.50 -21.72 25.34
CA VAL A 35 9.72 -20.99 25.70
C VAL A 35 9.64 -19.53 25.27
N ILE A 36 9.20 -19.26 24.04
CA ILE A 36 9.06 -17.89 23.50
C ILE A 36 8.04 -17.07 24.30
N PHE A 37 6.89 -17.63 24.66
CA PHE A 37 5.91 -16.93 25.50
C PHE A 37 6.52 -16.51 26.83
N ALA A 38 7.29 -17.39 27.47
CA ALA A 38 7.97 -17.06 28.70
C ALA A 38 9.08 -15.99 28.50
N VAL A 39 9.77 -15.98 27.36
CA VAL A 39 10.68 -14.88 26.95
C VAL A 39 9.95 -13.55 26.79
N LEU A 40 8.74 -13.53 26.23
CA LEU A 40 7.97 -12.29 26.06
C LEU A 40 7.66 -11.63 27.41
N TYR A 41 7.37 -12.43 28.44
CA TYR A 41 7.13 -11.95 29.81
C TYR A 41 8.42 -11.52 30.52
N ASP A 42 9.36 -12.43 30.74
CA ASP A 42 10.50 -12.24 31.65
C ASP A 42 11.86 -12.04 30.94
N GLY A 43 11.88 -12.08 29.60
CA GLY A 43 13.10 -11.97 28.80
C GLY A 43 13.33 -10.60 28.18
N SER A 44 14.51 -10.44 27.62
CA SER A 44 14.91 -9.36 26.71
C SER A 44 15.30 -10.00 25.38
N VAL A 45 14.87 -9.39 24.27
CA VAL A 45 15.17 -9.86 22.92
C VAL A 45 16.01 -8.79 22.24
N TYR A 46 17.14 -9.21 21.72
CA TYR A 46 18.03 -8.43 20.88
C TYR A 46 18.28 -9.19 19.58
N ARG A 47 18.72 -8.48 18.54
CA ARG A 47 18.90 -9.02 17.19
C ARG A 47 19.57 -10.39 17.10
N ASP A 48 20.62 -10.62 17.89
CA ASP A 48 21.41 -11.86 17.87
C ASP A 48 21.43 -12.59 19.23
N GLU A 49 20.51 -12.24 20.12
CA GLU A 49 20.50 -12.74 21.50
C GLU A 49 19.12 -12.72 22.13
N ILE A 50 18.76 -13.84 22.76
CA ILE A 50 17.66 -13.87 23.74
C ILE A 50 18.26 -14.03 25.13
N LEU A 51 17.87 -13.12 26.02
CA LEU A 51 18.26 -13.10 27.42
C LEU A 51 17.03 -13.36 28.30
N LEU A 52 17.09 -14.34 29.19
CA LEU A 52 16.11 -14.51 30.26
C LEU A 52 16.71 -14.01 31.57
N ALA A 53 16.10 -12.98 32.16
CA ALA A 53 16.47 -12.48 33.47
C ALA A 53 15.66 -13.23 34.54
N VAL A 54 16.27 -14.26 35.11
CA VAL A 54 15.66 -15.08 36.15
C VAL A 54 15.79 -14.36 37.50
N GLY A 55 14.88 -13.42 37.72
CA GLY A 55 14.72 -12.70 38.99
C GLY A 55 13.81 -13.45 39.97
N GLY A 56 14.18 -13.45 41.25
CA GLY A 56 13.46 -14.01 42.39
C GLY A 56 12.60 -12.96 43.10
N PRO A 57 11.95 -13.30 44.23
CA PRO A 57 11.06 -12.39 44.95
C PRO A 57 11.88 -11.37 45.75
N GLU A 58 12.45 -10.37 45.09
CA GLU A 58 13.36 -9.38 45.70
C GLU A 58 12.69 -8.48 46.76
N LYS A 59 11.39 -8.63 47.02
CA LYS A 59 10.61 -7.84 47.99
C LYS A 59 9.89 -8.67 49.05
N GLU A 60 10.12 -9.98 49.10
CA GLU A 60 9.51 -10.84 50.13
C GLU A 60 10.51 -11.08 51.27
N GLU A 61 10.06 -10.90 52.51
CA GLU A 61 10.87 -11.16 53.71
C GLU A 61 11.21 -12.65 53.85
N GLU A 62 10.34 -13.55 53.35
CA GLU A 62 10.54 -15.01 53.34
C GLU A 62 10.10 -15.64 52.00
N PRO A 63 10.96 -15.63 50.96
CA PRO A 63 10.58 -16.14 49.65
C PRO A 63 10.46 -17.67 49.61
N LEU A 64 9.35 -18.18 49.06
CA LEU A 64 9.11 -19.62 48.84
C LEU A 64 10.14 -20.29 47.90
N MET A 65 10.73 -19.51 46.98
CA MET A 65 11.81 -19.95 46.09
C MET A 65 12.85 -18.85 45.90
N THR A 66 14.12 -19.21 45.91
CA THR A 66 15.26 -18.30 45.64
C THR A 66 15.57 -18.20 44.13
N HIS A 67 16.39 -17.23 43.74
CA HIS A 67 16.89 -17.08 42.35
C HIS A 67 17.52 -18.38 41.80
N ASP A 68 18.20 -19.16 42.67
CA ASP A 68 18.80 -20.45 42.30
C ASP A 68 17.72 -21.49 41.95
N HIS A 69 16.63 -21.55 42.72
CA HIS A 69 15.50 -22.45 42.45
C HIS A 69 14.81 -22.12 41.12
N PHE A 70 14.56 -20.83 40.84
CA PHE A 70 14.00 -20.40 39.56
C PHE A 70 14.94 -20.72 38.39
N THR A 71 16.25 -20.55 38.58
CA THR A 71 17.24 -20.88 37.54
C THR A 71 17.28 -22.38 37.27
N ALA A 72 17.27 -23.20 38.33
CA ALA A 72 17.22 -24.65 38.20
C ALA A 72 15.95 -25.11 37.49
N PHE A 73 14.79 -24.53 37.82
CA PHE A 73 13.53 -24.80 37.11
C PHE A 73 13.62 -24.47 35.63
N TRP A 74 14.16 -23.30 35.27
CA TRP A 74 14.32 -22.90 33.88
C TRP A 74 15.26 -23.84 33.12
N LEU A 75 16.41 -24.18 33.68
CA LEU A 75 17.37 -25.09 33.04
C LEU A 75 16.80 -26.50 32.89
N TRP A 76 16.04 -26.97 33.88
CA TRP A 76 15.28 -28.22 33.79
C TRP A 76 14.24 -28.15 32.66
N THR A 77 13.39 -27.13 32.67
CA THR A 77 12.33 -26.93 31.66
C THR A 77 12.91 -26.90 30.25
N LEU A 78 13.95 -26.11 30.01
CA LEU A 78 14.60 -26.02 28.70
C LEU A 78 15.12 -27.38 28.26
N ARG A 79 15.81 -28.11 29.14
CA ARG A 79 16.31 -29.46 28.84
C ARG A 79 15.20 -30.42 28.46
N GLU A 80 14.11 -30.43 29.22
CA GLU A 80 12.96 -31.32 28.97
C GLU A 80 12.25 -30.99 27.66
N LEU A 81 12.16 -29.70 27.30
CA LEU A 81 11.60 -29.24 26.03
C LEU A 81 12.59 -29.38 24.86
N GLY A 82 13.79 -29.92 25.08
CA GLY A 82 14.79 -30.15 24.04
C GLY A 82 15.61 -28.93 23.63
N PHE A 83 15.65 -27.88 24.46
CA PHE A 83 16.42 -26.66 24.23
C PHE A 83 17.58 -26.53 25.22
N LYS A 84 18.67 -25.94 24.76
CA LYS A 84 19.86 -25.70 25.58
C LYS A 84 20.25 -24.23 25.46
N PRO A 85 20.50 -23.52 26.57
CA PRO A 85 21.05 -22.17 26.50
C PRO A 85 22.55 -22.21 26.19
N SER A 86 23.04 -21.15 25.54
CA SER A 86 24.47 -20.96 25.25
C SER A 86 25.31 -20.75 26.52
N SER A 87 24.77 -20.04 27.51
CA SER A 87 25.45 -19.81 28.79
C SER A 87 24.46 -19.38 29.88
N VAL A 88 24.89 -19.55 31.14
CA VAL A 88 24.19 -19.06 32.33
C VAL A 88 25.19 -18.22 33.12
N ARG A 89 24.85 -16.96 33.42
CA ARG A 89 25.70 -16.07 34.22
C ARG A 89 25.04 -15.74 35.54
N ARG A 90 25.81 -15.89 36.62
CA ARG A 90 25.41 -15.47 37.96
C ARG A 90 25.45 -13.95 38.06
N GLY A 91 24.38 -13.35 38.57
CA GLY A 91 24.31 -11.92 38.90
C GLY A 91 23.87 -11.74 40.35
N SER A 92 24.15 -10.57 40.92
CA SER A 92 23.81 -10.26 42.32
C SER A 92 22.30 -10.21 42.58
N ASN A 93 21.52 -9.82 41.56
CA ASN A 93 20.06 -9.62 41.69
C ASN A 93 19.27 -10.61 40.81
N ALA A 94 19.86 -11.11 39.72
CA ALA A 94 19.21 -12.10 38.87
C ALA A 94 20.26 -12.94 38.15
N HIS A 95 19.94 -14.22 37.98
CA HIS A 95 20.68 -15.06 37.06
C HIS A 95 20.23 -14.77 35.62
N ARG A 96 21.17 -14.86 34.69
CA ARG A 96 20.94 -14.53 33.29
C ARG A 96 21.18 -15.76 32.42
N ILE A 97 20.15 -16.26 31.76
CA ILE A 97 20.23 -17.37 30.81
C ILE A 97 20.26 -16.79 29.39
N PHE A 98 21.27 -17.15 28.61
CA PHE A 98 21.50 -16.60 27.27
C PHE A 98 21.30 -17.64 26.18
N PHE A 99 20.60 -17.28 25.11
CA PHE A 99 20.63 -17.96 23.82
C PHE A 99 21.38 -17.09 22.82
N ARG A 100 22.48 -17.63 22.30
CA ARG A 100 23.33 -17.00 21.27
C ARG A 100 23.82 -18.08 20.32
N GLY A 101 24.25 -17.68 19.13
CA GLY A 101 24.94 -18.57 18.18
C GLY A 101 24.13 -19.84 17.84
N ALA A 102 24.78 -21.01 17.93
CA ALA A 102 24.18 -22.29 17.54
C ALA A 102 22.93 -22.63 18.36
N GLU A 103 22.96 -22.40 19.68
CA GLU A 103 21.82 -22.65 20.56
C GLU A 103 20.61 -21.76 20.24
N LEU A 104 20.86 -20.50 19.85
CA LEU A 104 19.81 -19.62 19.37
C LEU A 104 19.25 -20.11 18.03
N ASN A 105 20.11 -20.52 17.10
CA ASN A 105 19.69 -21.06 15.80
C ASN A 105 18.82 -22.32 15.94
N GLU A 106 19.12 -23.22 16.89
CA GLU A 106 18.28 -24.40 17.15
C GLU A 106 16.91 -24.02 17.71
N LEU A 107 16.84 -22.99 18.57
CA LEU A 107 15.56 -22.45 19.02
C LEU A 107 14.79 -21.82 17.86
N LEU A 108 15.44 -20.95 17.07
CA LEU A 108 14.83 -20.28 15.92
C LEU A 108 14.36 -21.26 14.84
N LYS A 109 15.07 -22.37 14.63
CA LYS A 109 14.65 -23.46 13.74
C LYS A 109 13.30 -24.05 14.15
N ALA A 110 13.08 -24.27 15.44
CA ALA A 110 11.81 -24.77 15.94
C ALA A 110 10.71 -23.68 15.92
N VAL A 111 11.06 -22.44 16.26
CA VAL A 111 10.14 -21.27 16.22
C VAL A 111 9.67 -20.98 14.80
N THR A 112 10.52 -21.21 13.80
CA THR A 112 10.21 -21.01 12.38
C THR A 112 8.95 -21.76 11.95
N LEU A 113 8.77 -22.99 12.42
CA LEU A 113 7.60 -23.80 12.07
C LEU A 113 6.31 -23.25 12.73
N ALA A 114 6.47 -22.55 13.84
CA ALA A 114 5.42 -21.84 14.57
C ALA A 114 5.21 -20.38 14.16
N LEU A 115 5.94 -19.87 13.15
CA LEU A 115 5.78 -18.51 12.61
C LEU A 115 4.32 -18.16 12.27
N PRO A 116 3.50 -19.05 11.66
CA PRO A 116 2.09 -18.75 11.41
C PRO A 116 1.31 -18.34 12.67
N THR A 117 1.59 -18.99 13.80
CA THR A 117 0.94 -18.72 15.09
C THR A 117 1.43 -17.39 15.66
N LEU A 118 2.72 -17.07 15.54
CA LEU A 118 3.28 -15.78 15.96
C LEU A 118 2.73 -14.62 15.13
N HIS A 119 2.59 -14.79 13.80
CA HIS A 119 1.94 -13.80 12.93
C HIS A 119 0.49 -13.57 13.36
N LYS A 120 -0.29 -14.62 13.64
CA LYS A 120 -1.67 -14.48 14.16
C LYS A 120 -1.72 -13.70 15.48
N LEU A 121 -0.80 -13.99 16.40
CA LEU A 121 -0.71 -13.27 17.68
C LEU A 121 -0.41 -11.79 17.45
N ARG A 122 0.57 -11.48 16.60
CA ARG A 122 0.92 -10.11 16.22
C ARG A 122 -0.27 -9.37 15.62
N ASP A 123 -0.93 -9.98 14.65
CA ASP A 123 -2.05 -9.36 13.93
C ASP A 123 -3.24 -9.10 14.90
N ALA A 124 -3.56 -10.05 15.78
CA ALA A 124 -4.59 -9.88 16.80
C ALA A 124 -4.25 -8.76 17.81
N LEU A 125 -2.98 -8.63 18.20
CA LEU A 125 -2.52 -7.53 19.06
C LEU A 125 -2.55 -6.18 18.35
N ALA A 126 -2.28 -6.15 17.05
CA ALA A 126 -2.38 -4.95 16.24
C ALA A 126 -3.84 -4.47 16.13
N GLU A 127 -4.79 -5.39 15.92
CA GLU A 127 -6.23 -5.12 15.94
C GLU A 127 -6.69 -4.61 17.30
N PHE A 128 -6.26 -5.27 18.39
CA PHE A 128 -6.53 -4.82 19.75
C PHE A 128 -5.99 -3.41 19.99
N ALA A 129 -4.77 -3.12 19.56
CA ALA A 129 -4.15 -1.80 19.71
C ALA A 129 -4.93 -0.72 18.94
N ASP A 130 -5.38 -1.00 17.72
CA ASP A 130 -6.22 -0.07 16.95
C ASP A 130 -7.56 0.20 17.64
N ALA A 131 -8.24 -0.87 18.09
CA ALA A 131 -9.50 -0.76 18.82
C ALA A 131 -9.33 0.02 20.13
N PHE A 132 -8.29 -0.29 20.90
CA PHE A 132 -7.97 0.41 22.14
C PHE A 132 -7.69 1.90 21.89
N LYS A 133 -6.91 2.23 20.85
CA LYS A 133 -6.60 3.61 20.48
C LYS A 133 -7.85 4.38 20.06
N ALA A 134 -8.74 3.76 19.28
CA ALA A 134 -9.99 4.37 18.86
C ALA A 134 -10.88 4.69 20.07
N VAL A 135 -11.12 3.70 20.94
CA VAL A 135 -11.99 3.85 22.12
C VAL A 135 -11.40 4.82 23.15
N SER A 136 -10.11 4.67 23.48
CA SER A 136 -9.46 5.53 24.48
C SER A 136 -9.25 6.95 23.97
N GLY A 137 -8.93 7.12 22.69
CA GLY A 137 -8.83 8.42 22.04
C GLY A 137 -10.15 9.19 22.05
N GLU A 138 -11.27 8.54 21.75
CA GLU A 138 -12.60 9.14 21.84
C GLU A 138 -12.96 9.53 23.28
N ALA A 139 -12.77 8.60 24.22
CA ALA A 139 -13.09 8.83 25.63
C ALA A 139 -12.27 10.00 26.22
N ILE A 140 -10.97 10.06 25.94
CA ILE A 140 -10.08 11.12 26.43
C ILE A 140 -10.39 12.46 25.75
N LYS A 141 -10.60 12.47 24.42
CA LYS A 141 -10.96 13.69 23.70
C LYS A 141 -12.28 14.27 24.21
N ARG A 142 -13.28 13.43 24.47
CA ARG A 142 -14.59 13.85 25.01
C ARG A 142 -14.47 14.42 26.43
N LYS A 143 -13.64 13.83 27.28
CA LYS A 143 -13.52 14.23 28.69
C LYS A 143 -12.56 15.39 28.92
N PHE A 144 -11.49 15.48 28.14
CA PHE A 144 -10.37 16.37 28.41
C PHE A 144 -9.98 17.29 27.23
N GLY A 145 -10.61 17.15 26.05
CA GLY A 145 -10.33 18.00 24.89
C GLY A 145 -8.97 17.78 24.22
N ILE A 146 -8.20 16.77 24.65
CA ILE A 146 -6.86 16.45 24.16
C ILE A 146 -6.84 15.11 23.42
N GLY A 147 -5.94 14.97 22.44
CA GLY A 147 -5.69 13.71 21.75
C GLY A 147 -4.73 12.81 22.54
N LEU A 148 -5.02 11.51 22.61
CA LEU A 148 -4.11 10.54 23.22
C LEU A 148 -3.01 10.12 22.22
N ALA A 149 -1.74 10.32 22.59
CA ALA A 149 -0.58 9.90 21.79
C ALA A 149 -0.04 8.51 22.17
N TYR A 150 -0.61 7.87 23.20
CA TYR A 150 -0.22 6.53 23.64
C TYR A 150 -0.64 5.46 22.62
N ASP A 151 0.27 4.52 22.35
CA ASP A 151 0.04 3.39 21.45
C ASP A 151 0.57 2.13 22.12
N VAL A 152 -0.32 1.15 22.33
CA VAL A 152 -0.02 -0.13 22.99
C VAL A 152 1.08 -0.90 22.26
N ARG A 153 1.28 -0.65 20.95
CA ARG A 153 2.37 -1.26 20.17
C ARG A 153 3.76 -0.84 20.65
N ASN A 154 3.85 0.27 21.39
CA ASN A 154 5.11 0.73 21.96
C ASN A 154 5.49 -0.01 23.25
N GLU A 155 4.59 -0.84 23.79
CA GLU A 155 4.84 -1.66 24.97
C GLU A 155 5.90 -2.73 24.72
N SER A 156 6.59 -3.11 25.81
CA SER A 156 7.73 -4.03 25.75
C SER A 156 7.35 -5.39 25.15
N PHE A 157 6.14 -5.89 25.45
CA PHE A 157 5.65 -7.17 24.93
C PHE A 157 5.56 -7.17 23.40
N SER A 158 4.92 -6.16 22.80
CA SER A 158 4.77 -6.06 21.34
C SER A 158 6.13 -5.93 20.65
N LYS A 159 7.04 -5.12 21.20
CA LYS A 159 8.40 -4.97 20.66
C LYS A 159 9.18 -6.28 20.67
N LYS A 160 9.14 -7.04 21.75
CA LYS A 160 9.81 -8.35 21.84
C LYS A 160 9.22 -9.35 20.86
N LEU A 161 7.89 -9.38 20.69
CA LEU A 161 7.22 -10.26 19.74
C LEU A 161 7.67 -9.98 18.31
N GLU A 162 7.70 -8.71 17.90
CA GLU A 162 8.17 -8.32 16.57
C GLU A 162 9.64 -8.68 16.35
N GLU A 163 10.49 -8.49 17.36
CA GLU A 163 11.91 -8.87 17.27
C GLU A 163 12.08 -10.38 17.09
N ILE A 164 11.33 -11.21 17.84
CA ILE A 164 11.37 -12.67 17.72
C ILE A 164 10.88 -13.13 16.34
N ILE A 165 9.79 -12.54 15.83
CA ILE A 165 9.30 -12.80 14.48
C ILE A 165 10.37 -12.47 13.45
N THR A 166 11.01 -11.30 13.59
CA THR A 166 12.08 -10.84 12.70
C THR A 166 13.28 -11.78 12.72
N MET A 167 13.69 -12.26 13.91
CA MET A 167 14.78 -13.22 14.04
C MET A 167 14.46 -14.57 13.36
N ALA A 168 13.23 -15.06 13.51
CA ALA A 168 12.80 -16.30 12.86
C ALA A 168 12.66 -16.14 11.34
N GLU A 169 12.17 -15.00 10.86
CA GLU A 169 12.12 -14.67 9.42
C GLU A 169 13.53 -14.55 8.81
N ASP A 170 14.47 -13.91 9.50
CA ASP A 170 15.88 -13.82 9.09
C ASP A 170 16.57 -15.19 9.12
N TYR A 171 16.25 -16.04 10.09
CA TYR A 171 16.70 -17.43 10.11
C TYR A 171 16.22 -18.19 8.87
N VAL A 172 14.92 -18.11 8.53
CA VAL A 172 14.38 -18.70 7.30
C VAL A 172 15.12 -18.16 6.09
N TYR A 173 15.20 -16.83 5.94
CA TYR A 173 15.82 -16.18 4.80
C TYR A 173 17.25 -16.67 4.54
N ARG A 174 18.03 -16.90 5.59
CA ARG A 174 19.44 -17.32 5.48
C ARG A 174 19.63 -18.82 5.29
N ASN A 175 18.73 -19.66 5.81
CA ASN A 175 18.94 -21.10 5.90
C ASN A 175 18.03 -21.92 4.98
N VAL A 176 17.07 -21.29 4.32
CA VAL A 176 16.17 -21.98 3.39
C VAL A 176 16.86 -22.28 2.07
N THR A 177 16.85 -23.55 1.69
CA THR A 177 17.23 -23.99 0.35
C THR A 177 15.99 -23.98 -0.52
N VAL A 178 16.07 -23.32 -1.68
CA VAL A 178 15.00 -23.31 -2.68
C VAL A 178 15.38 -24.27 -3.80
N GLU A 179 14.58 -25.32 -3.98
CA GLU A 179 14.79 -26.33 -5.02
C GLU A 179 13.70 -26.25 -6.09
N ARG A 180 14.10 -26.37 -7.34
CA ARG A 180 13.22 -26.37 -8.51
C ARG A 180 13.04 -27.80 -9.01
N GLY A 181 11.79 -28.23 -9.16
CA GLY A 181 11.43 -29.44 -9.90
C GLY A 181 11.56 -29.26 -11.42
N PRO A 182 11.49 -30.35 -12.19
CA PRO A 182 11.56 -30.29 -13.65
C PRO A 182 10.37 -29.55 -14.26
N LEU A 183 10.57 -28.98 -15.46
CA LEU A 183 9.48 -28.43 -16.27
C LEU A 183 8.50 -29.54 -16.67
N ASP A 184 7.25 -29.40 -16.22
CA ASP A 184 6.14 -30.25 -16.64
C ASP A 184 5.30 -29.53 -17.70
N THR A 185 5.41 -29.99 -18.95
CA THR A 185 4.58 -29.54 -20.06
C THR A 185 3.45 -30.50 -20.40
N SER A 186 3.30 -31.64 -19.70
CA SER A 186 2.31 -32.67 -20.01
C SER A 186 0.87 -32.17 -19.85
N GLY A 187 0.66 -31.22 -18.93
CA GLY A 187 -0.63 -30.59 -18.66
C GLY A 187 -1.03 -29.48 -19.65
N ARG A 188 -2.19 -28.87 -19.36
CA ARG A 188 -2.74 -27.74 -20.13
C ARG A 188 -1.86 -26.49 -20.09
N LEU A 189 -1.17 -26.27 -18.97
CA LEU A 189 -0.28 -25.14 -18.76
C LEU A 189 1.10 -25.67 -18.34
N PRO A 190 2.20 -25.20 -18.96
CA PRO A 190 3.55 -25.48 -18.47
C PRO A 190 3.72 -25.03 -17.03
N LYS A 191 4.37 -25.85 -16.20
CA LYS A 191 4.53 -25.57 -14.78
C LYS A 191 5.81 -26.18 -14.21
N ILE A 192 6.23 -25.64 -13.06
CA ILE A 192 7.26 -26.22 -12.19
C ILE A 192 6.77 -26.23 -10.74
N VAL A 193 7.31 -27.13 -9.93
CA VAL A 193 7.14 -27.11 -8.48
C VAL A 193 8.40 -26.52 -7.87
N ILE A 194 8.25 -25.55 -6.97
CA ILE A 194 9.34 -24.99 -6.18
C ILE A 194 9.14 -25.45 -4.74
N SER A 195 10.11 -26.19 -4.20
CA SER A 195 10.14 -26.67 -2.82
C SER A 195 11.08 -25.82 -1.98
N PHE A 196 10.67 -25.55 -0.74
CA PHE A 196 11.44 -24.83 0.27
C PHE A 196 11.87 -25.82 1.35
N LYS A 197 13.18 -25.93 1.58
CA LYS A 197 13.76 -26.86 2.55
C LYS A 197 14.53 -26.14 3.64
N LEU A 198 14.44 -26.61 4.87
CA LEU A 198 15.29 -26.19 5.99
C LEU A 198 16.14 -27.37 6.44
N GLY A 199 17.41 -27.36 6.06
CA GLY A 199 18.24 -28.57 6.08
C GLY A 199 17.69 -29.59 5.07
N ASP A 200 17.46 -30.82 5.50
CA ASP A 200 16.97 -31.91 4.64
C ASP A 200 15.43 -32.01 4.57
N GLU A 201 14.70 -31.22 5.35
CA GLU A 201 13.24 -31.29 5.48
C GLU A 201 12.55 -30.27 4.56
N GLU A 202 11.61 -30.75 3.71
CA GLU A 202 10.71 -29.86 2.97
C GLU A 202 9.67 -29.26 3.91
N VAL A 203 9.70 -27.94 4.05
CA VAL A 203 8.79 -27.21 4.93
C VAL A 203 7.59 -26.61 4.20
N ALA A 204 7.72 -26.38 2.89
CA ALA A 204 6.64 -25.91 2.03
C ALA A 204 6.97 -26.11 0.55
N HIS A 205 5.97 -26.06 -0.33
CA HIS A 205 6.18 -25.93 -1.78
C HIS A 205 5.08 -25.10 -2.43
N ILE A 206 5.33 -24.62 -3.64
CA ILE A 206 4.36 -23.91 -4.48
C ILE A 206 4.55 -24.28 -5.95
N THR A 207 3.47 -24.37 -6.71
CA THR A 207 3.54 -24.61 -8.16
C THR A 207 3.49 -23.29 -8.93
N VAL A 208 4.46 -23.05 -9.80
CA VAL A 208 4.49 -21.87 -10.69
C VAL A 208 4.08 -22.29 -12.10
N TYR A 209 3.13 -21.56 -12.67
CA TYR A 209 2.55 -21.82 -13.99
C TYR A 209 2.89 -20.70 -14.97
N TRP A 210 3.03 -21.07 -16.24
CA TRP A 210 2.97 -20.15 -17.37
C TRP A 210 1.56 -20.15 -17.96
N ARG A 211 0.91 -18.97 -17.99
CA ARG A 211 -0.46 -18.81 -18.52
C ARG A 211 -0.53 -18.31 -19.96
N GLY A 212 0.61 -18.12 -20.61
CA GLY A 212 0.72 -17.59 -21.97
C GLY A 212 1.07 -16.10 -22.03
N ASP A 213 0.68 -15.34 -21.02
CA ASP A 213 1.10 -13.96 -20.82
C ASP A 213 1.74 -13.76 -19.44
N GLU A 214 1.20 -14.32 -18.37
CA GLU A 214 1.72 -14.11 -17.01
C GLU A 214 2.30 -15.36 -16.35
N LEU A 215 3.22 -15.12 -15.40
CA LEU A 215 3.56 -16.10 -14.38
C LEU A 215 2.49 -16.06 -13.28
N TYR A 216 2.10 -17.25 -12.83
CA TYR A 216 1.12 -17.39 -11.76
C TYR A 216 1.50 -18.55 -10.86
N ALA A 217 1.65 -18.29 -9.55
CA ALA A 217 1.99 -19.31 -8.58
C ALA A 217 0.78 -19.66 -7.72
N GLN A 218 0.59 -20.95 -7.46
CA GLN A 218 -0.51 -21.44 -6.64
C GLN A 218 -0.13 -22.67 -5.82
N TYR A 219 -0.65 -22.68 -4.59
CA TYR A 219 -0.74 -23.84 -3.72
C TYR A 219 -2.21 -24.09 -3.36
N GLY A 220 -2.57 -25.34 -3.08
CA GLY A 220 -3.88 -25.73 -2.55
C GLY A 220 -3.76 -26.97 -1.66
N GLY A 221 -4.27 -26.90 -0.43
CA GLY A 221 -4.13 -27.99 0.54
C GLY A 221 -4.78 -27.71 1.89
N SER A 222 -4.14 -28.20 2.95
CA SER A 222 -4.57 -27.98 4.34
C SER A 222 -4.35 -26.52 4.76
N ARG A 223 -5.08 -26.07 5.80
CA ARG A 223 -4.91 -24.72 6.35
C ARG A 223 -3.49 -24.51 6.85
N GLU A 224 -2.99 -25.48 7.61
CA GLU A 224 -1.68 -25.45 8.24
C GLU A 224 -0.56 -25.32 7.19
N SER A 225 -0.58 -26.15 6.15
CA SER A 225 0.42 -26.08 5.09
C SER A 225 0.34 -24.78 4.27
N ALA A 226 -0.87 -24.26 4.03
CA ALA A 226 -1.04 -22.97 3.36
C ALA A 226 -0.51 -21.80 4.21
N GLU A 227 -0.77 -21.81 5.51
CA GLU A 227 -0.26 -20.82 6.46
C GLU A 227 1.27 -20.91 6.61
N ARG A 228 1.82 -22.13 6.68
CA ARG A 228 3.27 -22.37 6.69
C ARG A 228 3.95 -21.85 5.43
N LEU A 229 3.39 -22.15 4.25
CA LEU A 229 3.88 -21.61 2.97
C LEU A 229 3.83 -20.07 2.95
N ALA A 230 2.74 -19.47 3.43
CA ALA A 230 2.61 -18.02 3.47
C ALA A 230 3.67 -17.37 4.39
N SER A 231 3.97 -17.98 5.54
CA SER A 231 5.03 -17.51 6.43
C SER A 231 6.42 -17.62 5.79
N VAL A 232 6.72 -18.73 5.09
CA VAL A 232 7.97 -18.86 4.33
C VAL A 232 8.07 -17.77 3.26
N ILE A 233 7.04 -17.58 2.43
CA ILE A 233 7.05 -16.53 1.39
C ILE A 233 7.27 -15.13 1.99
N ARG A 234 6.63 -14.82 3.13
CA ARG A 234 6.84 -13.54 3.83
C ARG A 234 8.27 -13.37 4.31
N ALA A 235 8.86 -14.42 4.90
CA ALA A 235 10.26 -14.40 5.31
C ALA A 235 11.23 -14.18 4.13
N LEU A 236 10.87 -14.65 2.92
CA LEU A 236 11.64 -14.38 1.69
C LEU A 236 11.41 -12.98 1.09
N GLY A 237 10.61 -12.14 1.77
CA GLY A 237 10.27 -10.77 1.34
C GLY A 237 9.04 -10.67 0.43
N GLY A 238 8.28 -11.75 0.25
CA GLY A 238 7.04 -11.75 -0.52
C GLY A 238 5.80 -11.34 0.29
N ASP A 239 4.68 -11.12 -0.40
CA ASP A 239 3.37 -10.92 0.21
C ASP A 239 2.47 -12.11 -0.14
N ALA A 240 1.97 -12.83 0.87
CA ALA A 240 1.18 -14.04 0.69
C ALA A 240 -0.07 -14.02 1.56
N GLU A 241 -1.21 -14.23 0.90
CA GLU A 241 -2.53 -14.28 1.52
C GLU A 241 -3.09 -15.70 1.43
N VAL A 242 -3.63 -16.18 2.56
CA VAL A 242 -4.22 -17.51 2.69
C VAL A 242 -5.74 -17.40 2.59
N LYS A 243 -6.33 -18.12 1.64
CA LYS A 243 -7.78 -18.07 1.39
C LYS A 243 -8.39 -19.46 1.29
N TYR A 244 -9.58 -19.65 1.85
CA TYR A 244 -10.35 -20.86 1.59
C TYR A 244 -11.06 -20.78 0.24
N VAL A 245 -10.89 -21.80 -0.60
CA VAL A 245 -11.58 -21.95 -1.89
C VAL A 245 -12.29 -23.31 -1.92
N LYS A 246 -13.61 -23.27 -2.05
CA LYS A 246 -14.44 -24.47 -2.16
C LYS A 246 -13.94 -25.38 -3.29
N GLY A 247 -13.66 -26.64 -2.98
CA GLY A 247 -13.14 -27.64 -3.92
C GLY A 247 -11.62 -27.66 -4.08
N ALA A 248 -10.90 -26.63 -3.62
CA ALA A 248 -9.43 -26.56 -3.67
C ALA A 248 -8.77 -26.51 -2.28
N GLY A 249 -9.55 -26.40 -1.20
CA GLY A 249 -9.04 -26.26 0.16
C GLY A 249 -8.51 -24.86 0.46
N TRP A 250 -7.50 -24.76 1.29
CA TRP A 250 -6.82 -23.50 1.59
C TRP A 250 -5.74 -23.24 0.54
N VAL A 251 -5.76 -22.06 -0.05
CA VAL A 251 -4.92 -21.69 -1.19
C VAL A 251 -4.06 -20.48 -0.89
N VAL A 252 -2.85 -20.50 -1.44
CA VAL A 252 -1.95 -19.33 -1.57
C VAL A 252 -1.78 -19.07 -3.05
N LYS A 253 -1.87 -17.81 -3.47
CA LYS A 253 -1.80 -17.39 -4.87
C LYS A 253 -0.92 -16.17 -5.02
N LEU A 254 0.02 -16.20 -5.96
CA LEU A 254 0.86 -15.06 -6.32
C LEU A 254 0.68 -14.74 -7.80
N THR A 255 0.46 -13.46 -8.10
CA THR A 255 0.55 -12.92 -9.48
C THR A 255 2.01 -12.75 -9.86
N THR A 256 2.29 -12.39 -11.12
CA THR A 256 3.66 -12.07 -11.57
C THR A 256 4.31 -11.02 -10.67
N ASP A 257 3.60 -9.95 -10.31
CA ASP A 257 4.12 -8.90 -9.41
C ASP A 257 4.43 -9.45 -7.99
N GLY A 258 3.61 -10.37 -7.48
CA GLY A 258 3.90 -11.04 -6.20
C GLY A 258 5.12 -11.97 -6.28
N ILE A 259 5.27 -12.70 -7.38
CA ILE A 259 6.39 -13.61 -7.65
C ILE A 259 7.72 -12.86 -7.72
N ILE A 260 7.78 -11.74 -8.45
CA ILE A 260 9.02 -10.96 -8.64
C ILE A 260 9.39 -10.08 -7.43
N THR A 261 8.47 -9.93 -6.47
CA THR A 261 8.72 -9.21 -5.22
C THR A 261 9.64 -10.01 -4.28
N ILE A 262 9.59 -11.33 -4.33
CA ILE A 262 10.46 -12.21 -3.53
C ILE A 262 11.91 -12.11 -4.07
N ARG A 263 12.86 -11.71 -3.21
CA ARG A 263 14.24 -11.39 -3.61
C ARG A 263 15.29 -12.40 -3.21
N HIS A 264 14.88 -13.52 -2.60
CA HIS A 264 15.80 -14.58 -2.23
C HIS A 264 16.49 -15.19 -3.47
N ASP A 265 17.82 -15.34 -3.43
CA ASP A 265 18.63 -15.73 -4.59
C ASP A 265 18.22 -17.09 -5.17
N GLY A 266 17.95 -18.08 -4.30
CA GLY A 266 17.48 -19.39 -4.74
C GLY A 266 16.12 -19.34 -5.46
N TRP A 267 15.24 -18.43 -5.03
CA TRP A 267 13.94 -18.21 -5.68
C TRP A 267 14.09 -17.56 -7.06
N LEU A 268 14.89 -16.49 -7.14
CA LEU A 268 15.16 -15.80 -8.40
C LEU A 268 15.85 -16.71 -9.42
N LYS A 269 16.78 -17.56 -8.96
CA LYS A 269 17.43 -18.58 -9.78
C LYS A 269 16.42 -19.58 -10.33
N ALA A 270 15.57 -20.16 -9.47
CA ALA A 270 14.54 -21.12 -9.89
C ALA A 270 13.57 -20.52 -10.93
N LEU A 271 13.21 -19.24 -10.78
CA LEU A 271 12.36 -18.54 -11.74
C LEU A 271 13.05 -18.25 -13.07
N ARG A 272 14.32 -17.83 -13.05
CA ARG A 272 15.10 -17.62 -14.28
C ARG A 272 15.22 -18.91 -15.07
N GLU A 273 15.66 -19.98 -14.43
CA GLU A 273 15.78 -21.30 -15.08
C GLU A 273 14.44 -21.78 -15.66
N PHE A 274 13.32 -21.52 -14.98
CA PHE A 274 11.99 -21.79 -15.54
C PHE A 274 11.68 -20.99 -16.81
N ILE A 275 11.99 -19.70 -16.82
CA ILE A 275 11.75 -18.83 -17.99
C ILE A 275 12.68 -19.21 -19.15
N ASP A 276 13.93 -19.51 -18.86
CA ASP A 276 14.92 -19.97 -19.84
C ASP A 276 14.43 -21.27 -20.50
N GLU A 277 13.99 -22.25 -19.71
CA GLU A 277 13.43 -23.49 -20.25
C GLU A 277 12.14 -23.27 -21.04
N LEU A 278 11.26 -22.35 -20.62
CA LEU A 278 10.07 -22.00 -21.42
C LEU A 278 10.47 -21.38 -22.77
N HIS A 279 11.53 -20.59 -22.81
CA HIS A 279 12.03 -19.97 -24.04
C HIS A 279 12.67 -20.98 -24.99
N ASP A 280 13.41 -21.94 -24.44
CA ASP A 280 14.14 -22.93 -25.21
C ASP A 280 13.27 -24.11 -25.64
N ASP A 281 12.26 -24.48 -24.86
CA ASP A 281 11.32 -25.56 -25.19
C ASP A 281 10.42 -25.18 -26.38
N LYS A 282 10.31 -26.13 -27.32
CA LYS A 282 9.53 -26.01 -28.53
C LYS A 282 8.42 -27.05 -28.54
N ARG A 283 7.20 -26.61 -28.25
CA ARG A 283 6.00 -27.44 -28.42
C ARG A 283 5.46 -27.26 -29.84
N HIS A 284 5.34 -28.35 -30.59
CA HIS A 284 4.89 -28.35 -32.00
C HIS A 284 5.71 -27.40 -32.92
N GLY A 285 7.01 -27.28 -32.67
CA GLY A 285 7.91 -26.44 -33.48
C GLY A 285 7.81 -24.93 -33.21
N LYS A 286 7.06 -24.50 -32.19
CA LYS A 286 6.97 -23.10 -31.74
C LYS A 286 7.49 -22.97 -30.31
N LYS A 287 8.24 -21.90 -30.02
CA LYS A 287 8.65 -21.55 -28.66
C LYS A 287 7.41 -21.34 -27.77
N LEU A 288 7.45 -21.75 -26.50
CA LEU A 288 6.34 -21.53 -25.56
C LEU A 288 6.18 -20.06 -25.16
N ILE A 289 7.24 -19.28 -25.31
CA ILE A 289 7.29 -17.83 -25.07
C ILE A 289 8.05 -17.15 -26.21
N SER A 290 7.63 -15.95 -26.61
CA SER A 290 8.33 -15.13 -27.62
C SER A 290 9.55 -14.43 -27.02
N ASP A 291 10.52 -14.10 -27.87
CA ASP A 291 11.76 -13.40 -27.47
C ASP A 291 11.46 -12.09 -26.73
N GLU A 292 10.52 -11.29 -27.25
CA GLU A 292 10.06 -10.04 -26.60
C GLU A 292 9.49 -10.30 -25.20
N ARG A 293 8.74 -11.39 -25.02
CA ARG A 293 8.11 -11.71 -23.73
C ARG A 293 9.14 -12.26 -22.75
N TYR A 294 10.08 -13.07 -23.22
CA TYR A 294 11.23 -13.55 -22.47
C TYR A 294 12.04 -12.37 -21.92
N GLU A 295 12.49 -11.46 -22.79
CA GLU A 295 13.26 -10.27 -22.39
C GLU A 295 12.51 -9.43 -21.36
N LYS A 296 11.20 -9.23 -21.55
CA LYS A 296 10.37 -8.48 -20.61
C LYS A 296 10.27 -9.16 -19.24
N LEU A 297 10.13 -10.47 -19.17
CA LEU A 297 10.05 -11.20 -17.89
C LEU A 297 11.39 -11.18 -17.17
N ILE A 298 12.50 -11.45 -17.87
CA ILE A 298 13.85 -11.40 -17.31
C ILE A 298 14.14 -10.00 -16.77
N LYS A 299 13.87 -8.95 -17.56
CA LYS A 299 14.02 -7.56 -17.11
C LYS A 299 13.19 -7.25 -15.86
N ASN A 300 11.95 -7.72 -15.80
CA ASN A 300 11.08 -7.49 -14.63
C ASN A 300 11.60 -8.22 -13.37
N ILE A 301 12.15 -9.43 -13.52
CA ILE A 301 12.75 -10.20 -12.43
C ILE A 301 14.03 -9.53 -11.94
N GLU A 302 14.91 -9.13 -12.85
CA GLU A 302 16.15 -8.43 -12.51
C GLU A 302 15.86 -7.12 -11.80
N ALA A 303 14.93 -6.35 -12.37
CA ALA A 303 14.50 -5.10 -11.78
C ALA A 303 13.95 -5.34 -10.38
N GLY A 304 13.06 -6.31 -10.12
CA GLY A 304 12.47 -6.54 -8.79
C GLY A 304 11.24 -5.68 -8.54
N PRO A 305 10.69 -5.57 -7.31
CA PRO A 305 9.34 -5.02 -7.04
C PRO A 305 9.06 -3.64 -7.68
N ASN A 306 7.81 -3.42 -8.10
CA ASN A 306 7.30 -2.15 -8.64
C ASN A 306 6.45 -1.38 -7.63
N ILE A 307 6.58 -1.68 -6.34
CA ILE A 307 5.73 -1.13 -5.30
C ILE A 307 6.46 0.00 -4.58
N VAL A 308 5.76 1.11 -4.36
CA VAL A 308 6.19 2.22 -3.50
C VAL A 308 5.13 2.46 -2.43
N LYS A 309 5.52 2.94 -1.24
CA LYS A 309 4.59 3.14 -0.12
C LYS A 309 4.42 4.62 0.22
N PHE A 310 3.18 5.07 0.33
CA PHE A 310 2.85 6.41 0.82
C PHE A 310 1.62 6.38 1.71
N SER A 311 1.70 6.98 2.89
CA SER A 311 0.62 7.05 3.85
C SER A 311 0.06 5.67 4.25
N GLY A 312 0.94 4.66 4.35
CA GLY A 312 0.51 3.29 4.63
C GLY A 312 0.02 2.49 3.42
N VAL A 313 -0.25 3.14 2.28
CA VAL A 313 -0.79 2.50 1.06
C VAL A 313 0.34 2.06 0.14
N LYS A 314 0.25 0.82 -0.37
CA LYS A 314 1.19 0.23 -1.35
C LYS A 314 0.70 0.53 -2.77
N PHE A 315 1.41 1.36 -3.52
CA PHE A 315 1.10 1.69 -4.92
C PHE A 315 2.00 0.93 -5.87
N SER A 316 1.42 0.34 -6.90
CA SER A 316 2.16 -0.19 -8.04
C SER A 316 2.53 0.93 -9.01
N VAL A 317 3.76 0.89 -9.52
CA VAL A 317 4.32 1.86 -10.45
C VAL A 317 4.49 1.24 -11.82
N TYR A 318 3.97 1.92 -12.83
CA TYR A 318 4.11 1.53 -14.23
C TYR A 318 4.50 2.73 -15.10
N TYR A 319 5.17 2.46 -16.21
CA TYR A 319 5.43 3.44 -17.26
C TYR A 319 4.88 2.94 -18.60
N GLU A 320 3.92 3.67 -19.16
CA GLU A 320 3.36 3.37 -20.46
C GLU A 320 4.19 4.05 -21.55
N THR A 321 5.09 3.30 -22.19
CA THR A 321 6.05 3.82 -23.17
C THR A 321 5.38 4.55 -24.34
N ARG A 322 4.21 4.09 -24.81
CA ARG A 322 3.50 4.69 -25.95
C ARG A 322 2.96 6.09 -25.63
N MET A 323 2.37 6.25 -24.44
CA MET A 323 1.79 7.53 -23.99
C MET A 323 2.79 8.38 -23.20
N LYS A 324 3.99 7.85 -22.92
CA LYS A 324 5.01 8.44 -22.04
C LYS A 324 4.39 8.88 -20.71
N ASN A 325 3.62 7.97 -20.11
CA ASN A 325 2.80 8.26 -18.94
C ASN A 325 3.25 7.42 -17.74
N ILE A 326 3.38 8.07 -16.58
CA ILE A 326 3.66 7.39 -15.31
C ILE A 326 2.32 7.08 -14.64
N MET A 327 2.12 5.82 -14.26
CA MET A 327 0.96 5.37 -13.52
C MET A 327 1.38 4.91 -12.13
N VAL A 328 0.79 5.51 -11.11
CA VAL A 328 0.97 5.14 -9.71
C VAL A 328 -0.41 4.80 -9.16
N GLU A 329 -0.69 3.50 -9.03
CA GLU A 329 -2.04 3.01 -8.77
C GLU A 329 -2.12 1.96 -7.65
N TYR A 330 -3.25 1.93 -6.95
CA TYR A 330 -3.59 0.95 -5.94
C TYR A 330 -4.98 0.39 -6.24
N GLN A 331 -5.11 -0.94 -6.25
CA GLN A 331 -6.33 -1.62 -6.67
C GLN A 331 -7.03 -2.40 -5.53
N PRO A 332 -7.72 -1.73 -4.59
CA PRO A 332 -8.42 -2.42 -3.52
C PRO A 332 -9.64 -3.18 -4.05
N ARG A 333 -9.88 -4.38 -3.49
CA ARG A 333 -10.99 -5.27 -3.88
C ARG A 333 -12.24 -5.16 -3.01
N ASN A 334 -12.22 -4.31 -2.00
CA ASN A 334 -13.36 -4.10 -1.10
C ASN A 334 -13.44 -2.64 -0.64
N ASP A 335 -14.62 -2.26 -0.16
CA ASP A 335 -14.92 -0.90 0.26
C ASP A 335 -14.09 -0.43 1.45
N ASN A 336 -13.82 -1.32 2.42
CA ASN A 336 -13.05 -0.97 3.61
C ASN A 336 -11.62 -0.57 3.25
N ALA A 337 -10.94 -1.39 2.43
CA ALA A 337 -9.59 -1.10 1.96
C ALA A 337 -9.53 0.16 1.09
N LYS A 338 -10.55 0.36 0.24
CA LYS A 338 -10.69 1.59 -0.56
C LYS A 338 -10.86 2.82 0.34
N ASN A 339 -11.80 2.79 1.29
CA ASN A 339 -12.07 3.91 2.20
C ASN A 339 -10.84 4.22 3.05
N ALA A 340 -10.19 3.19 3.63
CA ALA A 340 -8.98 3.35 4.41
C ALA A 340 -7.84 4.02 3.61
N ALA A 341 -7.65 3.62 2.35
CA ALA A 341 -6.65 4.26 1.49
C ALA A 341 -7.01 5.72 1.16
N VAL A 342 -8.29 6.00 0.86
CA VAL A 342 -8.76 7.37 0.58
C VAL A 342 -8.60 8.27 1.81
N ASP A 343 -8.98 7.78 2.99
CA ASP A 343 -8.90 8.51 4.24
C ASP A 343 -7.44 8.78 4.63
N ALA A 344 -6.55 7.80 4.42
CA ALA A 344 -5.12 7.97 4.62
C ALA A 344 -4.53 9.08 3.74
N LEU A 345 -4.85 9.07 2.43
CA LEU A 345 -4.38 10.12 1.51
C LEU A 345 -4.94 11.51 1.88
N LYS A 346 -6.21 11.59 2.25
CA LYS A 346 -6.85 12.84 2.70
C LYS A 346 -6.23 13.35 4.00
N ALA A 347 -5.88 12.46 4.94
CA ALA A 347 -5.21 12.82 6.19
C ALA A 347 -3.82 13.42 5.95
N ARG A 348 -3.13 13.08 4.85
CA ARG A 348 -1.89 13.74 4.42
C ARG A 348 -2.12 15.07 3.70
N GLY A 349 -3.36 15.51 3.52
CA GLY A 349 -3.71 16.76 2.83
C GLY A 349 -3.96 16.62 1.32
N LEU A 350 -3.98 15.39 0.78
CA LEU A 350 -4.27 15.19 -0.64
C LEU A 350 -5.78 15.29 -0.93
N LYS A 351 -6.14 15.89 -2.07
CA LYS A 351 -7.52 16.13 -2.47
C LYS A 351 -7.96 15.16 -3.55
N GLU A 352 -9.05 14.44 -3.29
CA GLU A 352 -9.70 13.57 -4.27
C GLU A 352 -10.21 14.38 -5.47
N GLY A 353 -10.03 13.87 -6.68
CA GLY A 353 -10.35 14.54 -7.94
C GLY A 353 -9.31 15.55 -8.41
N VAL A 354 -8.30 15.87 -7.59
CA VAL A 354 -7.17 16.75 -7.95
C VAL A 354 -5.86 15.99 -7.85
N HIS A 355 -5.49 15.56 -6.64
CA HIS A 355 -4.21 14.88 -6.35
C HIS A 355 -4.29 13.37 -6.55
N PHE A 356 -5.48 12.79 -6.39
CA PHE A 356 -5.72 11.40 -6.71
C PHE A 356 -7.14 11.20 -7.23
N THR A 357 -7.38 10.12 -7.96
CA THR A 357 -8.71 9.74 -8.46
C THR A 357 -9.09 8.36 -7.94
N VAL A 358 -10.38 8.14 -7.71
CA VAL A 358 -10.94 6.85 -7.33
C VAL A 358 -11.92 6.45 -8.43
N ASN A 359 -11.59 5.39 -9.16
CA ASN A 359 -12.44 4.83 -10.20
C ASN A 359 -12.95 3.47 -9.78
N THR A 360 -14.14 3.13 -10.27
CA THR A 360 -14.69 1.78 -10.14
C THR A 360 -14.49 1.06 -11.46
N VAL A 361 -13.80 -0.08 -11.45
CA VAL A 361 -13.49 -0.86 -12.65
C VAL A 361 -14.14 -2.23 -12.56
N GLY A 362 -14.72 -2.68 -13.68
CA GLY A 362 -15.52 -3.91 -13.76
C GLY A 362 -17.03 -3.63 -13.87
N ALA A 363 -17.84 -4.68 -13.79
CA ALA A 363 -19.26 -4.62 -14.16
C ALA A 363 -20.16 -3.78 -13.21
N GLY A 364 -19.63 -3.25 -12.11
CA GLY A 364 -20.44 -2.54 -11.10
C GLY A 364 -21.53 -3.42 -10.48
N ARG A 365 -21.33 -4.74 -10.49
CA ARG A 365 -22.30 -5.74 -10.02
C ARG A 365 -21.76 -6.54 -8.85
N TYR A 366 -22.66 -7.02 -8.01
CA TYR A 366 -22.40 -8.00 -6.97
C TYR A 366 -22.88 -9.37 -7.43
N GLU A 367 -22.11 -10.40 -7.13
CA GLU A 367 -22.52 -11.80 -7.23
C GLU A 367 -22.95 -12.27 -5.83
N ILE A 368 -24.23 -12.57 -5.67
CA ILE A 368 -24.73 -13.28 -4.49
C ILE A 368 -24.73 -14.76 -4.82
N ARG A 369 -23.87 -15.50 -4.14
CA ARG A 369 -23.75 -16.96 -4.29
C ARG A 369 -24.59 -17.63 -3.24
N VAL A 370 -25.54 -18.45 -3.64
CA VAL A 370 -26.47 -19.11 -2.73
C VAL A 370 -26.14 -20.61 -2.65
N THR A 371 -26.30 -21.21 -1.46
CA THR A 371 -26.12 -22.65 -1.27
C THR A 371 -27.19 -23.44 -2.04
N LYS A 372 -26.98 -24.76 -2.20
CA LYS A 372 -27.94 -25.59 -2.96
C LYS A 372 -29.30 -25.59 -2.25
N GLU A 373 -29.24 -25.66 -0.93
CA GLU A 373 -30.34 -25.83 0.00
C GLU A 373 -31.18 -24.55 0.08
N ALA A 374 -30.54 -23.38 0.04
CA ALA A 374 -31.21 -22.09 0.10
C ALA A 374 -31.64 -21.55 -1.28
N TYR A 375 -31.20 -22.16 -2.39
CA TYR A 375 -31.35 -21.58 -3.72
C TYR A 375 -32.80 -21.33 -4.13
N ALA A 376 -33.67 -22.33 -3.99
CA ALA A 376 -35.07 -22.22 -4.38
C ALA A 376 -35.77 -21.10 -3.59
N LYS A 377 -35.52 -21.05 -2.28
CA LYS A 377 -36.07 -20.02 -1.38
C LYS A 377 -35.53 -18.62 -1.72
N ALA A 378 -34.26 -18.50 -2.09
CA ALA A 378 -33.67 -17.23 -2.51
C ALA A 378 -34.28 -16.70 -3.81
N VAL A 379 -34.47 -17.55 -4.82
CA VAL A 379 -35.11 -17.17 -6.09
C VAL A 379 -36.59 -16.82 -5.90
N GLU A 380 -37.32 -17.60 -5.09
CA GLU A 380 -38.72 -17.31 -4.76
C GLU A 380 -38.85 -15.97 -4.02
N THR A 381 -37.96 -15.71 -3.06
CA THR A 381 -37.91 -14.43 -2.34
C THR A 381 -37.73 -13.29 -3.34
N LEU A 382 -36.76 -13.40 -4.26
CA LEU A 382 -36.50 -12.37 -5.27
C LEU A 382 -37.69 -12.09 -6.19
N ALA A 383 -38.45 -13.11 -6.57
CA ALA A 383 -39.66 -12.95 -7.36
C ALA A 383 -40.78 -12.20 -6.62
N GLN A 384 -40.75 -12.20 -5.28
CA GLN A 384 -41.69 -11.48 -4.42
C GLN A 384 -41.22 -10.07 -4.05
N VAL A 385 -39.93 -9.78 -4.19
CA VAL A 385 -39.41 -8.41 -4.07
C VAL A 385 -39.81 -7.66 -5.34
N GLY A 386 -40.25 -6.40 -5.23
CA GLY A 386 -40.60 -5.53 -6.37
C GLY A 386 -39.42 -5.16 -7.30
N LEU A 387 -38.40 -6.01 -7.41
CA LEU A 387 -37.26 -5.89 -8.30
C LEU A 387 -37.44 -6.83 -9.50
N LYS A 388 -37.06 -6.38 -10.70
CA LYS A 388 -37.22 -7.16 -11.93
C LYS A 388 -35.92 -7.87 -12.31
N GLU A 389 -36.04 -9.15 -12.64
CA GLU A 389 -34.97 -9.90 -13.28
C GLU A 389 -34.67 -9.35 -14.68
N GLY A 390 -33.40 -9.28 -15.06
CA GLY A 390 -32.90 -8.64 -16.28
C GLY A 390 -32.64 -7.13 -16.12
N GLU A 391 -33.41 -6.44 -15.29
CA GLU A 391 -33.26 -4.99 -15.03
C GLU A 391 -32.43 -4.69 -13.77
N HIS A 392 -32.74 -5.33 -12.64
CA HIS A 392 -32.10 -5.06 -11.34
C HIS A 392 -31.14 -6.16 -10.90
N TYR A 393 -31.48 -7.41 -11.23
CA TYR A 393 -30.65 -8.58 -10.99
C TYR A 393 -30.79 -9.60 -12.13
N ALA A 394 -29.89 -10.58 -12.22
CA ALA A 394 -29.96 -11.69 -13.17
C ALA A 394 -29.62 -12.99 -12.43
N VAL A 395 -30.37 -14.05 -12.70
CA VAL A 395 -30.17 -15.36 -12.07
C VAL A 395 -29.40 -16.28 -13.01
N TYR A 396 -28.36 -16.93 -12.48
CA TYR A 396 -27.55 -17.92 -13.18
C TYR A 396 -27.68 -19.28 -12.49
N ASP A 397 -28.73 -20.03 -12.84
CA ASP A 397 -29.12 -21.29 -12.18
C ASP A 397 -28.00 -22.30 -12.09
N ARG A 398 -27.25 -22.48 -13.19
CA ARG A 398 -26.14 -23.44 -13.26
C ARG A 398 -25.11 -23.22 -12.15
N TRP A 399 -24.90 -21.97 -11.76
CA TRP A 399 -23.88 -21.58 -10.80
C TRP A 399 -24.47 -21.16 -9.44
N ARG A 400 -25.80 -21.09 -9.32
CA ARG A 400 -26.53 -20.55 -8.15
C ARG A 400 -26.05 -19.14 -7.78
N ILE A 401 -25.86 -18.32 -8.81
CA ILE A 401 -25.39 -16.94 -8.68
C ILE A 401 -26.52 -16.00 -9.06
N ILE A 402 -26.83 -15.05 -8.18
CA ILE A 402 -27.66 -13.90 -8.49
C ILE A 402 -26.72 -12.71 -8.71
N SER A 403 -26.64 -12.20 -9.93
CA SER A 403 -25.88 -11.00 -10.25
C SER A 403 -26.76 -9.78 -10.04
N VAL A 404 -26.35 -8.85 -9.19
CA VAL A 404 -27.14 -7.68 -8.75
C VAL A 404 -26.40 -6.40 -9.11
N LYS A 405 -27.10 -5.38 -9.59
CA LYS A 405 -26.50 -4.04 -9.74
C LYS A 405 -26.19 -3.41 -8.38
N ALA A 406 -25.11 -2.63 -8.27
CA ALA A 406 -24.63 -2.08 -7.01
C ALA A 406 -25.72 -1.35 -6.20
N GLU A 407 -26.56 -0.55 -6.86
CA GLU A 407 -27.65 0.23 -6.28
C GLU A 407 -28.78 -0.62 -5.67
N HIS A 408 -28.89 -1.90 -6.04
CA HIS A 408 -29.93 -2.81 -5.55
C HIS A 408 -29.39 -3.91 -4.63
N LYS A 409 -28.08 -3.94 -4.39
CA LYS A 409 -27.42 -4.95 -3.56
C LYS A 409 -28.04 -5.02 -2.17
N ASP A 410 -28.12 -3.90 -1.44
CA ASP A 410 -28.58 -3.93 -0.06
C ASP A 410 -30.07 -4.28 0.04
N ALA A 411 -30.89 -3.84 -0.93
CA ALA A 411 -32.30 -4.23 -1.01
C ALA A 411 -32.47 -5.75 -1.17
N ILE A 412 -31.69 -6.38 -2.05
CA ILE A 412 -31.73 -7.84 -2.25
C ILE A 412 -31.19 -8.58 -1.03
N VAL A 413 -30.06 -8.15 -0.47
CA VAL A 413 -29.47 -8.80 0.72
C VAL A 413 -30.44 -8.74 1.90
N ASN A 414 -31.09 -7.59 2.12
CA ASN A 414 -32.09 -7.44 3.18
C ASN A 414 -33.33 -8.29 2.93
N ALA A 415 -33.78 -8.44 1.68
CA ALA A 415 -34.88 -9.33 1.35
C ALA A 415 -34.55 -10.81 1.64
N LEU A 416 -33.35 -11.26 1.27
CA LEU A 416 -32.90 -12.62 1.57
C LEU A 416 -32.83 -12.85 3.10
N LYS A 417 -32.32 -11.88 3.86
CA LYS A 417 -32.31 -11.92 5.33
C LYS A 417 -33.72 -11.95 5.93
N ALA A 418 -34.64 -11.14 5.40
CA ALA A 418 -36.04 -11.12 5.83
C ALA A 418 -36.77 -12.44 5.55
N ALA A 419 -36.38 -13.16 4.48
CA ALA A 419 -36.84 -14.52 4.22
C ALA A 419 -36.21 -15.57 5.15
N GLY A 420 -35.36 -15.18 6.11
CA GLY A 420 -34.69 -16.07 7.04
C GLY A 420 -33.51 -16.82 6.43
N LEU A 421 -32.84 -16.24 5.43
CA LEU A 421 -31.55 -16.72 4.93
C LEU A 421 -30.41 -15.95 5.60
N GLU A 422 -29.38 -16.67 6.04
CA GLU A 422 -28.24 -16.10 6.76
C GLU A 422 -27.04 -15.86 5.83
N GLU A 423 -26.51 -14.63 5.84
CA GLU A 423 -25.27 -14.30 5.12
C GLU A 423 -24.07 -15.00 5.77
N GLY A 424 -23.26 -15.69 4.97
CA GLY A 424 -22.15 -16.53 5.43
C GLY A 424 -22.52 -18.02 5.59
N LYS A 425 -23.81 -18.34 5.71
CA LYS A 425 -24.31 -19.72 5.78
C LYS A 425 -25.08 -20.12 4.53
N ASP A 426 -26.13 -19.36 4.20
CA ASP A 426 -27.06 -19.66 3.10
C ASP A 426 -26.70 -18.92 1.82
N PHE A 427 -26.10 -17.73 1.94
CA PHE A 427 -25.58 -16.99 0.80
C PHE A 427 -24.33 -16.16 1.15
N ALA A 428 -23.53 -15.83 0.15
CA ALA A 428 -22.38 -14.94 0.29
C ALA A 428 -22.41 -13.86 -0.79
N VAL A 429 -22.17 -12.62 -0.40
CA VAL A 429 -22.14 -11.47 -1.31
C VAL A 429 -20.70 -11.21 -1.73
N LYS A 430 -20.44 -11.23 -3.03
CA LYS A 430 -19.13 -10.94 -3.59
C LYS A 430 -19.24 -9.78 -4.56
N TRP A 431 -18.39 -8.77 -4.42
CA TRP A 431 -18.32 -7.74 -5.44
C TRP A 431 -17.58 -8.23 -6.69
N GLY A 432 -18.14 -7.96 -7.87
CA GLY A 432 -17.59 -8.35 -9.17
C GLY A 432 -16.69 -7.29 -9.80
N GLY A 433 -16.43 -6.17 -9.12
CA GLY A 433 -15.51 -5.12 -9.55
C GLY A 433 -14.24 -5.04 -8.69
N TYR A 434 -13.38 -4.07 -9.02
CA TYR A 434 -12.31 -3.60 -8.16
C TYR A 434 -12.26 -2.07 -8.23
N TYR A 435 -11.71 -1.45 -7.19
CA TYR A 435 -11.45 -0.02 -7.18
C TYR A 435 -10.07 0.24 -7.75
N ASP A 436 -9.89 1.39 -8.37
CA ASP A 436 -8.62 1.84 -8.91
C ASP A 436 -8.35 3.26 -8.41
N ILE A 437 -7.41 3.36 -7.47
CA ILE A 437 -6.98 4.62 -6.86
C ILE A 437 -5.67 5.03 -7.52
N ARG A 438 -5.67 6.15 -8.25
CA ARG A 438 -4.49 6.65 -8.98
C ARG A 438 -4.02 7.98 -8.44
N ILE A 439 -2.72 8.11 -8.16
CA ILE A 439 -2.08 9.41 -7.88
C ILE A 439 -1.91 10.15 -9.21
N THR A 440 -2.38 11.39 -9.28
CA THR A 440 -2.25 12.24 -10.47
C THR A 440 -0.88 12.93 -10.49
N TYR A 441 -0.51 13.57 -11.60
CA TYR A 441 0.69 14.40 -11.65
C TYR A 441 0.63 15.58 -10.67
N ASP A 442 -0.54 16.17 -10.45
CA ASP A 442 -0.72 17.18 -9.41
C ASP A 442 -0.54 16.59 -8.01
N GLY A 443 -0.93 15.33 -7.80
CA GLY A 443 -0.64 14.60 -6.57
C GLY A 443 0.86 14.37 -6.37
N LEU A 444 1.58 13.94 -7.41
CA LEU A 444 3.04 13.77 -7.34
C LEU A 444 3.76 15.10 -7.04
N ARG A 445 3.31 16.20 -7.64
CA ARG A 445 3.82 17.55 -7.35
C ARG A 445 3.53 17.96 -5.90
N GLU A 446 2.33 17.70 -5.40
CA GLU A 446 1.98 18.00 -4.02
C GLU A 446 2.82 17.17 -3.03
N ILE A 447 3.01 15.88 -3.29
CA ILE A 447 3.92 15.02 -2.48
C ILE A 447 5.36 15.56 -2.56
N GLN A 448 5.83 16.03 -3.72
CA GLN A 448 7.13 16.67 -3.84
C GLN A 448 7.22 17.98 -3.04
N ARG A 449 6.15 18.78 -2.93
CA ARG A 449 6.12 19.94 -2.04
C ARG A 449 6.22 19.53 -0.58
N MET A 450 5.52 18.47 -0.16
CA MET A 450 5.65 17.92 1.19
C MET A 450 7.10 17.53 1.47
N ALA A 451 7.76 16.83 0.54
CA ALA A 451 9.16 16.46 0.66
C ALA A 451 10.09 17.68 0.82
N LEU A 452 9.90 18.72 0.00
CA LEU A 452 10.68 19.97 0.10
C LEU A 452 10.45 20.72 1.41
N ASN A 453 9.28 20.55 2.03
CA ASN A 453 8.95 21.09 3.34
C ASN A 453 9.41 20.21 4.52
N GLY A 454 10.20 19.16 4.27
CA GLY A 454 10.80 18.30 5.29
C GLY A 454 10.02 17.03 5.64
N ASP A 455 9.02 16.64 4.85
CA ASP A 455 8.31 15.38 5.05
C ASP A 455 9.15 14.18 4.57
N LEU A 456 9.74 13.46 5.52
CA LEU A 456 10.62 12.32 5.26
C LEU A 456 9.94 11.14 4.55
N GLU A 457 8.64 10.93 4.76
CA GLU A 457 7.92 9.86 4.06
C GLU A 457 7.67 10.26 2.60
N ALA A 458 7.31 11.52 2.34
CA ALA A 458 7.16 12.03 0.99
C ALA A 458 8.48 12.03 0.22
N GLU A 459 9.59 12.42 0.86
CA GLU A 459 10.93 12.35 0.27
C GLU A 459 11.30 10.92 -0.11
N ARG A 460 11.12 9.98 0.83
CA ARG A 460 11.36 8.56 0.58
C ARG A 460 10.51 8.04 -0.59
N PHE A 461 9.22 8.39 -0.63
CA PHE A 461 8.32 7.98 -1.71
C PHE A 461 8.78 8.46 -3.09
N ILE A 462 9.16 9.74 -3.24
CA ILE A 462 9.64 10.27 -4.51
C ILE A 462 10.94 9.59 -4.96
N ARG A 463 11.86 9.35 -4.02
CA ARG A 463 13.12 8.64 -4.31
C ARG A 463 12.89 7.20 -4.75
N GLU A 464 12.04 6.46 -4.03
CA GLU A 464 11.68 5.08 -4.40
C GLU A 464 10.95 5.02 -5.75
N LEU A 465 10.08 6.00 -6.03
CA LEU A 465 9.40 6.11 -7.32
C LEU A 465 10.39 6.32 -8.47
N GLU A 466 11.39 7.19 -8.30
CA GLU A 466 12.43 7.39 -9.30
C GLU A 466 13.26 6.11 -9.54
N ASP A 467 13.68 5.45 -8.46
CA ASP A 467 14.45 4.20 -8.53
C ASP A 467 13.68 3.12 -9.31
N VAL A 468 12.41 2.88 -8.95
CA VAL A 468 11.55 1.90 -9.63
C VAL A 468 11.38 2.23 -11.11
N LEU A 469 11.17 3.50 -11.46
CA LEU A 469 11.04 3.90 -12.87
C LEU A 469 12.34 3.69 -13.64
N ARG A 470 13.48 4.11 -13.07
CA ARG A 470 14.79 4.00 -13.71
C ARG A 470 15.17 2.54 -13.96
N ARG A 471 15.08 1.69 -12.93
CA ARG A 471 15.51 0.29 -13.02
C ARG A 471 14.62 -0.56 -13.94
N ARG A 472 13.31 -0.29 -13.98
CA ARG A 472 12.36 -1.08 -14.80
C ARG A 472 12.20 -0.54 -16.23
N TYR A 473 12.21 0.77 -16.39
CA TYR A 473 11.81 1.41 -17.63
C TYR A 473 12.91 2.28 -18.26
N GLY A 474 14.04 2.48 -17.57
CA GLY A 474 15.19 3.21 -18.06
C GLY A 474 15.12 4.72 -17.80
N ASP A 475 16.14 5.43 -18.28
CA ASP A 475 16.32 6.86 -18.01
C ASP A 475 15.21 7.74 -18.59
N ASP A 476 14.54 7.31 -19.67
CA ASP A 476 13.41 8.06 -20.24
C ASP A 476 12.25 8.18 -19.25
N ALA A 477 11.97 7.12 -18.48
CA ALA A 477 10.91 7.14 -17.47
C ALA A 477 11.30 8.00 -16.26
N ALA A 478 12.57 7.93 -15.84
CA ALA A 478 13.10 8.79 -14.78
C ALA A 478 13.08 10.27 -15.20
N LYS A 479 13.48 10.57 -16.44
CA LYS A 479 13.40 11.93 -17.01
C LYS A 479 11.96 12.44 -17.05
N LYS A 480 11.00 11.56 -17.36
CA LYS A 480 9.58 11.94 -17.32
C LYS A 480 9.13 12.28 -15.89
N LEU A 481 9.58 11.54 -14.88
CA LEU A 481 9.29 11.89 -13.48
C LEU A 481 9.87 13.25 -13.14
N ILE A 482 11.14 13.50 -13.49
CA ILE A 482 11.77 14.82 -13.28
C ILE A 482 10.94 15.92 -13.93
N GLU A 483 10.54 15.77 -15.20
CA GLU A 483 9.66 16.72 -15.89
C GLU A 483 8.35 17.00 -15.13
N VAL A 484 7.72 15.96 -14.56
CA VAL A 484 6.48 16.07 -13.77
C VAL A 484 6.72 16.83 -12.47
N LEU A 485 7.86 16.60 -11.81
CA LEU A 485 8.20 17.15 -10.49
C LEU A 485 8.87 18.53 -10.53
N THR A 486 9.54 18.89 -11.63
CA THR A 486 10.26 20.17 -11.80
C THR A 486 9.41 21.39 -11.44
N PRO A 487 8.14 21.51 -11.86
CA PRO A 487 7.30 22.65 -11.48
C PRO A 487 7.20 22.85 -9.96
N ALA A 488 7.18 21.77 -9.17
CA ALA A 488 7.14 21.85 -7.71
C ALA A 488 8.51 22.20 -7.10
N ARG A 489 9.61 21.79 -7.74
CA ARG A 489 10.99 22.06 -7.28
C ARG A 489 11.44 23.50 -7.53
N GLU A 490 10.95 24.12 -8.59
CA GLU A 490 11.31 25.49 -8.99
C GLU A 490 10.40 26.55 -8.35
N GLU A 491 9.42 26.18 -7.51
CA GLU A 491 8.46 27.14 -6.94
C GLU A 491 9.14 28.19 -6.06
N GLY A 492 9.03 29.46 -6.47
CA GLY A 492 9.62 30.58 -5.75
C GLY A 492 11.14 30.71 -5.88
N THR A 493 11.80 29.94 -6.76
CA THR A 493 13.26 29.98 -6.95
C THR A 493 13.70 30.91 -8.08
N ALA A 494 12.80 31.30 -8.99
CA ALA A 494 13.14 32.16 -10.11
C ALA A 494 13.26 33.62 -9.64
N GLU A 495 14.43 34.19 -9.90
CA GLU A 495 14.73 35.60 -9.63
C GLU A 495 14.47 36.48 -10.85
N LEU A 496 14.27 37.77 -10.59
CA LEU A 496 14.21 38.81 -11.62
C LEU A 496 15.50 39.65 -11.55
N PRO A 497 16.02 40.14 -12.69
CA PRO A 497 15.38 40.12 -14.00
C PRO A 497 15.52 38.80 -14.77
N LEU A 498 14.45 38.36 -15.45
CA LEU A 498 14.46 37.18 -16.32
C LEU A 498 14.82 37.58 -17.75
N THR A 499 15.94 37.06 -18.26
CA THR A 499 16.40 37.31 -19.62
C THR A 499 15.60 36.51 -20.66
N VAL A 500 15.17 37.16 -21.74
CA VAL A 500 14.35 36.57 -22.82
C VAL A 500 15.12 36.64 -24.13
N TYR A 501 15.33 35.48 -24.76
CA TYR A 501 16.07 35.34 -26.01
C TYR A 501 15.14 34.95 -27.18
N ASP A 502 15.54 35.30 -28.40
CA ASP A 502 14.91 34.77 -29.63
C ASP A 502 15.41 33.35 -29.94
N GLU A 503 14.85 32.75 -31.00
CA GLU A 503 15.25 31.42 -31.46
C GLU A 503 16.70 31.36 -31.97
N ARG A 504 17.34 32.51 -32.19
CA ARG A 504 18.74 32.65 -32.62
C ARG A 504 19.68 32.96 -31.44
N GLY A 505 19.16 33.05 -30.22
CA GLY A 505 19.92 33.36 -29.00
C GLY A 505 20.18 34.86 -28.77
N ASN A 506 19.56 35.77 -29.52
CA ASN A 506 19.70 37.20 -29.29
C ASN A 506 18.80 37.66 -28.14
N LEU A 507 19.31 38.56 -27.31
CA LEU A 507 18.55 39.19 -26.23
C LEU A 507 17.43 40.06 -26.83
N ILE A 508 16.16 39.77 -26.51
CA ILE A 508 15.00 40.56 -26.97
C ILE A 508 14.37 41.38 -25.83
N ALA A 509 14.43 40.89 -24.59
CA ALA A 509 13.85 41.56 -23.44
C ALA A 509 14.44 41.04 -22.12
N ARG A 510 14.27 41.83 -21.07
CA ARG A 510 14.47 41.41 -19.68
C ARG A 510 13.17 41.67 -18.92
N VAL A 511 12.54 40.65 -18.34
CA VAL A 511 11.41 40.87 -17.42
C VAL A 511 11.99 41.39 -16.13
N VAL A 512 11.67 42.63 -15.77
CA VAL A 512 12.28 43.33 -14.63
C VAL A 512 11.39 43.29 -13.40
N ASP A 513 10.07 43.16 -13.56
CA ASP A 513 9.14 43.08 -12.44
C ASP A 513 7.89 42.24 -12.78
N LEU A 514 7.34 41.59 -11.75
CA LEU A 514 6.11 40.81 -11.79
C LEU A 514 5.24 41.19 -10.61
N LYS A 515 4.20 41.98 -10.86
CA LYS A 515 3.21 42.39 -9.85
C LYS A 515 1.93 41.57 -10.00
N TYR A 516 1.14 41.53 -8.94
CA TYR A 516 -0.18 40.91 -8.97
C TYR A 516 -1.22 41.82 -8.32
N GLU A 517 -2.46 41.68 -8.80
CA GLU A 517 -3.65 42.31 -8.23
C GLU A 517 -4.76 41.27 -8.19
N PHE A 518 -5.50 41.20 -7.07
CA PHE A 518 -6.80 40.55 -7.08
C PHE A 518 -7.82 41.57 -7.61
N VAL A 519 -8.68 41.15 -8.52
CA VAL A 519 -9.64 42.06 -9.17
C VAL A 519 -11.04 41.49 -9.02
N GLU A 520 -11.96 42.30 -8.52
CA GLU A 520 -13.38 41.98 -8.40
C GLU A 520 -14.19 43.11 -9.03
N ASN A 521 -15.12 42.77 -9.93
CA ASN A 521 -15.90 43.76 -10.69
C ASN A 521 -15.04 44.83 -11.42
N GLY A 522 -13.84 44.44 -11.87
CA GLY A 522 -12.90 45.32 -12.57
C GLY A 522 -12.04 46.21 -11.66
N GLN A 523 -12.26 46.20 -10.34
CA GLN A 523 -11.52 47.00 -9.37
C GLN A 523 -10.49 46.16 -8.59
N PRO A 524 -9.27 46.66 -8.35
CA PRO A 524 -8.29 46.00 -7.48
C PRO A 524 -8.78 45.90 -6.03
N VAL A 525 -8.60 44.72 -5.42
CA VAL A 525 -8.99 44.41 -4.05
C VAL A 525 -7.84 43.69 -3.33
N SER A 526 -7.78 43.77 -2.00
CA SER A 526 -6.75 43.10 -1.19
C SER A 526 -6.99 41.58 -1.03
N HIS A 527 -8.25 41.16 -1.21
CA HIS A 527 -8.70 39.79 -1.26
C HIS A 527 -9.95 39.69 -2.15
N CYS A 528 -10.15 38.57 -2.83
CA CYS A 528 -11.46 38.20 -3.37
C CYS A 528 -11.61 36.67 -3.39
N ALA A 529 -12.84 36.19 -3.51
CA ALA A 529 -13.17 34.77 -3.66
C ALA A 529 -14.42 34.62 -4.54
N GLY A 530 -14.63 33.43 -5.10
CA GLY A 530 -15.79 33.17 -5.93
C GLY A 530 -15.59 33.52 -7.41
N ARG A 531 -16.69 33.48 -8.17
CA ARG A 531 -16.68 33.46 -9.64
C ARG A 531 -16.12 34.75 -10.25
N ASP A 532 -16.38 35.87 -9.59
CA ASP A 532 -16.04 37.20 -10.09
C ASP A 532 -14.62 37.63 -9.70
N CYS A 533 -13.96 36.85 -8.85
CA CYS A 533 -12.58 37.05 -8.45
C CYS A 533 -11.60 36.66 -9.57
N ARG A 534 -10.76 37.62 -9.98
CA ARG A 534 -9.73 37.46 -11.01
C ARG A 534 -8.36 37.66 -10.38
N LEU A 535 -7.36 36.94 -10.89
CA LEU A 535 -5.95 37.19 -10.59
C LEU A 535 -5.33 37.90 -11.80
N ARG A 536 -4.94 39.15 -11.64
CA ARG A 536 -4.27 39.93 -12.67
C ARG A 536 -2.77 39.93 -12.40
N VAL A 537 -1.99 39.38 -13.32
CA VAL A 537 -0.52 39.44 -13.29
C VAL A 537 -0.06 40.56 -14.22
N VAL A 538 0.70 41.52 -13.70
CA VAL A 538 1.28 42.63 -14.44
C VAL A 538 2.76 42.33 -14.67
N VAL A 539 3.16 42.29 -15.94
CA VAL A 539 4.52 41.97 -16.37
C VAL A 539 5.19 43.25 -16.86
N GLU A 540 6.24 43.69 -16.19
CA GLU A 540 7.10 44.79 -16.63
C GLU A 540 8.37 44.21 -17.26
N TYR A 541 8.71 44.65 -18.47
CA TYR A 541 9.89 44.17 -19.19
C TYR A 541 10.59 45.31 -19.93
N GLU A 542 11.90 45.19 -20.02
CA GLU A 542 12.82 46.16 -20.64
C GLU A 542 13.36 45.60 -21.95
N LEU A 543 13.36 46.42 -23.00
CA LEU A 543 13.99 46.09 -24.29
C LEU A 543 15.51 46.36 -24.23
N PRO A 544 16.32 45.78 -25.15
CA PRO A 544 17.74 46.11 -25.28
C PRO A 544 18.02 47.62 -25.46
N SER A 545 17.04 48.37 -25.96
CA SER A 545 17.08 49.83 -26.08
C SER A 545 16.93 50.60 -24.76
N GLY A 546 16.62 49.92 -23.65
CA GLY A 546 16.28 50.53 -22.35
C GLY A 546 14.81 50.94 -22.22
N GLU A 547 14.00 50.80 -23.27
CA GLU A 547 12.57 51.09 -23.21
C GLU A 547 11.83 50.06 -22.33
N ARG A 548 11.10 50.54 -21.33
CA ARG A 548 10.24 49.70 -20.48
C ARG A 548 8.83 49.62 -21.03
N ARG A 549 8.26 48.42 -21.01
CA ARG A 549 6.90 48.12 -21.44
C ARG A 549 6.21 47.22 -20.43
N GLU A 550 4.88 47.27 -20.43
CA GLU A 550 4.08 46.38 -19.61
C GLU A 550 2.97 45.67 -20.39
N PHE A 551 2.53 44.52 -19.88
CA PHE A 551 1.26 43.91 -20.24
C PHE A 551 0.64 43.16 -19.05
N LYS A 552 -0.67 42.89 -19.16
CA LYS A 552 -1.47 42.30 -18.09
C LYS A 552 -2.05 40.97 -18.54
N MET A 553 -2.04 39.99 -17.65
CA MET A 553 -2.68 38.68 -17.82
C MET A 553 -3.75 38.52 -16.76
N GLU A 554 -5.01 38.47 -17.16
CA GLU A 554 -6.13 38.28 -16.24
C GLU A 554 -6.61 36.83 -16.24
N TRP A 555 -6.40 36.16 -15.12
CA TRP A 555 -6.81 34.80 -14.83
C TRP A 555 -8.18 34.77 -14.19
N TYR A 556 -8.97 33.78 -14.59
CA TYR A 556 -10.34 33.63 -14.14
C TYR A 556 -10.85 32.20 -14.10
N TRP A 557 -11.95 32.02 -13.39
CA TRP A 557 -12.68 30.76 -13.30
C TRP A 557 -13.63 30.62 -14.48
N ALA A 558 -13.29 29.76 -15.44
CA ALA A 558 -14.20 29.37 -16.51
C ALA A 558 -15.09 28.21 -16.07
N GLU A 559 -16.37 28.29 -16.42
CA GLU A 559 -17.38 27.28 -16.09
C GLU A 559 -17.41 26.19 -17.17
N LYS A 560 -17.44 24.92 -16.76
CA LYS A 560 -17.70 23.76 -17.62
C LYS A 560 -18.77 22.88 -16.99
N ARG A 561 -19.91 22.77 -17.66
CA ARG A 561 -20.98 21.85 -17.27
C ARG A 561 -20.75 20.50 -17.93
N LYS A 562 -20.73 19.43 -17.16
CA LYS A 562 -20.77 18.06 -17.69
C LYS A 562 -21.99 17.34 -17.13
N LYS A 563 -22.70 16.64 -18.00
CA LYS A 563 -23.76 15.73 -17.62
C LYS A 563 -23.12 14.42 -17.13
N LYS A 564 -23.38 14.04 -15.88
CA LYS A 564 -23.00 12.76 -15.31
C LYS A 564 -24.31 12.12 -14.84
N ASP A 565 -24.76 11.11 -15.58
CA ASP A 565 -26.07 10.49 -15.42
C ASP A 565 -27.23 11.52 -15.52
N ASN A 566 -28.14 11.54 -14.54
CA ASN A 566 -29.25 12.51 -14.44
C ASN A 566 -28.86 13.85 -13.78
N THR A 567 -27.59 14.06 -13.43
CA THR A 567 -27.12 15.28 -12.76
C THR A 567 -26.17 16.09 -13.63
N THR A 568 -26.30 17.43 -13.57
CA THR A 568 -25.34 18.33 -14.20
C THR A 568 -24.37 18.83 -13.15
N VAL A 569 -23.10 18.45 -13.30
CA VAL A 569 -22.02 18.91 -12.41
C VAL A 569 -21.31 20.09 -13.07
N THR A 570 -21.16 21.16 -12.32
CA THR A 570 -20.44 22.37 -12.75
C THR A 570 -19.00 22.35 -12.25
N TYR A 571 -18.05 22.37 -13.17
CA TYR A 571 -16.62 22.43 -12.91
C TYR A 571 -16.09 23.83 -13.21
N TYR A 572 -15.23 24.34 -12.32
CA TYR A 572 -14.49 25.57 -12.56
C TYR A 572 -13.01 25.25 -12.82
N TYR A 573 -12.46 25.81 -13.89
CA TYR A 573 -11.06 25.65 -14.27
C TYR A 573 -10.41 27.02 -14.51
N GLU A 574 -9.10 27.11 -14.24
CA GLU A 574 -8.34 28.34 -14.46
C GLU A 574 -8.13 28.60 -15.95
N THR A 575 -8.36 29.83 -16.40
CA THR A 575 -7.96 30.25 -17.73
C THR A 575 -7.67 31.75 -17.79
N ALA A 576 -6.81 32.15 -18.71
CA ALA A 576 -6.61 33.55 -19.10
C ALA A 576 -6.65 33.65 -20.62
N LEU A 577 -7.24 34.72 -21.13
CA LEU A 577 -7.21 35.06 -22.55
C LEU A 577 -6.42 36.36 -22.71
N THR A 578 -5.25 36.28 -23.34
CA THR A 578 -4.38 37.44 -23.57
C THR A 578 -4.20 37.70 -25.05
N THR A 579 -4.12 38.96 -25.45
CA THR A 579 -3.92 39.36 -26.85
C THR A 579 -2.50 39.87 -27.03
N VAL A 580 -1.71 39.11 -27.78
CA VAL A 580 -0.30 39.38 -28.05
C VAL A 580 -0.15 40.09 -29.40
N LYS A 581 0.22 41.37 -29.39
CA LYS A 581 0.27 42.23 -30.59
C LYS A 581 1.59 42.13 -31.37
N ASP A 582 2.69 41.91 -30.67
CA ASP A 582 4.05 41.91 -31.21
C ASP A 582 4.87 40.68 -30.78
N GLU A 583 5.97 40.44 -31.49
CA GLU A 583 6.83 39.26 -31.29
C GLU A 583 7.60 39.30 -29.97
N VAL A 584 7.93 40.50 -29.46
CA VAL A 584 8.62 40.62 -28.17
C VAL A 584 7.69 40.20 -27.03
N LYS A 585 6.44 40.67 -27.02
CA LYS A 585 5.42 40.20 -26.07
C LYS A 585 5.17 38.71 -26.19
N ALA A 586 5.20 38.15 -27.40
CA ALA A 586 5.08 36.71 -27.60
C ALA A 586 6.25 35.96 -26.96
N ALA A 587 7.49 36.42 -27.14
CA ALA A 587 8.68 35.84 -26.55
C ALA A 587 8.67 35.94 -25.01
N VAL A 588 8.29 37.10 -24.46
CA VAL A 588 8.16 37.29 -23.00
C VAL A 588 7.08 36.36 -22.44
N LEU A 589 5.92 36.24 -23.10
CA LEU A 589 4.88 35.31 -22.68
C LEU A 589 5.33 33.85 -22.76
N LYS A 590 6.08 33.48 -23.81
CA LYS A 590 6.70 32.15 -23.96
C LYS A 590 7.64 31.86 -22.81
N ALA A 591 8.51 32.83 -22.48
CA ALA A 591 9.48 32.69 -21.41
C ALA A 591 8.78 32.47 -20.07
N LEU A 592 7.72 33.22 -19.78
CA LEU A 592 6.98 33.14 -18.52
C LEU A 592 6.11 31.88 -18.38
N THR A 593 5.45 31.44 -19.46
CA THR A 593 4.38 30.43 -19.38
C THR A 593 4.66 29.16 -20.19
N GLY A 594 5.74 29.11 -20.96
CA GLY A 594 6.05 28.04 -21.90
C GLY A 594 5.19 28.05 -23.18
N LYS A 595 4.21 28.96 -23.30
CA LYS A 595 3.27 29.03 -24.42
C LYS A 595 3.29 30.39 -25.09
N ALA A 596 3.38 30.43 -26.42
CA ALA A 596 3.31 31.67 -27.18
C ALA A 596 2.72 31.48 -28.58
N LYS A 597 1.94 32.47 -29.00
CA LYS A 597 1.53 32.71 -30.39
C LYS A 597 1.14 34.18 -30.54
N ARG A 598 1.38 34.79 -31.69
CA ARG A 598 0.83 36.12 -32.02
C ARG A 598 -0.69 36.03 -32.14
N GLY A 599 -1.41 37.04 -31.65
CA GLY A 599 -2.88 37.05 -31.58
C GLY A 599 -3.43 36.64 -30.21
N GLN A 600 -4.64 36.08 -30.18
CA GLN A 600 -5.26 35.62 -28.94
C GLN A 600 -4.62 34.30 -28.45
N VAL A 601 -4.11 34.33 -27.23
CA VAL A 601 -3.51 33.18 -26.55
C VAL A 601 -4.37 32.79 -25.36
N ARG A 602 -4.83 31.54 -25.36
CA ARG A 602 -5.52 30.93 -24.23
C ARG A 602 -4.54 30.19 -23.33
N LEU A 603 -4.42 30.63 -22.09
CA LEU A 603 -3.60 30.02 -21.04
C LEU A 603 -4.51 29.20 -20.11
N LEU A 604 -3.99 28.08 -19.61
CA LEU A 604 -4.67 27.12 -18.74
C LEU A 604 -3.87 26.88 -17.46
N ALA A 605 -4.34 25.97 -16.60
CA ALA A 605 -3.73 25.64 -15.30
C ALA A 605 -2.20 25.42 -15.38
N ASP A 606 -1.70 24.63 -16.34
CA ASP A 606 -0.26 24.39 -16.48
C ASP A 606 0.56 25.67 -16.72
N GLN A 607 -0.01 26.64 -17.46
CA GLN A 607 0.64 27.94 -17.70
C GLN A 607 0.59 28.84 -16.46
N LEU A 608 -0.44 28.71 -15.62
CA LEU A 608 -0.50 29.39 -14.32
C LEU A 608 0.53 28.78 -13.36
N ASP A 609 0.67 27.47 -13.36
CA ASP A 609 1.65 26.76 -12.53
C ASP A 609 3.09 27.14 -12.91
N ALA A 610 3.38 27.36 -14.19
CA ALA A 610 4.68 27.88 -14.62
C ALA A 610 5.04 29.24 -13.96
N LEU A 611 4.05 30.08 -13.64
CA LEU A 611 4.28 31.37 -12.97
C LEU A 611 4.61 31.21 -11.47
N ARG A 612 4.29 30.08 -10.85
CA ARG A 612 4.60 29.81 -9.43
C ARG A 612 6.10 29.75 -9.14
N ARG A 613 6.95 29.61 -10.16
CA ARG A 613 8.40 29.68 -9.98
C ARG A 613 8.90 31.03 -9.51
N PHE A 614 8.12 32.10 -9.71
CA PHE A 614 8.45 33.44 -9.20
C PHE A 614 7.85 33.63 -7.81
N LYS A 615 8.69 33.96 -6.82
CA LYS A 615 8.28 34.11 -5.41
C LYS A 615 7.10 35.07 -5.24
N ALA A 616 7.12 36.20 -5.95
CA ALA A 616 6.06 37.21 -5.90
C ALA A 616 4.68 36.69 -6.36
N LEU A 617 4.65 35.72 -7.29
CA LEU A 617 3.42 35.18 -7.85
C LEU A 617 2.95 33.89 -7.17
N LYS A 618 3.87 33.11 -6.60
CA LYS A 618 3.55 31.85 -5.88
C LYS A 618 2.44 32.06 -4.84
N ASP A 619 2.69 32.95 -3.89
CA ASP A 619 1.76 33.19 -2.77
C ASP A 619 0.44 33.78 -3.25
N ALA A 620 0.48 34.63 -4.29
CA ALA A 620 -0.70 35.23 -4.89
C ALA A 620 -1.60 34.19 -5.58
N ILE A 621 -0.99 33.26 -6.32
CA ILE A 621 -1.69 32.16 -7.00
C ILE A 621 -2.35 31.23 -5.99
N ASP A 622 -1.63 30.87 -4.93
CA ASP A 622 -2.16 30.01 -3.87
C ASP A 622 -3.32 30.67 -3.12
N LYS A 623 -3.19 31.96 -2.79
CA LYS A 623 -4.27 32.75 -2.19
C LYS A 623 -5.49 32.84 -3.12
N TRP A 624 -5.30 33.07 -4.42
CA TRP A 624 -6.39 33.10 -5.40
C TRP A 624 -7.10 31.75 -5.53
N ARG A 625 -6.35 30.65 -5.60
CA ARG A 625 -6.89 29.28 -5.67
C ARG A 625 -7.64 28.88 -4.40
N GLY A 626 -7.26 29.42 -3.24
CA GLY A 626 -8.02 29.28 -2.01
C GLY A 626 -9.46 29.84 -2.13
N GLY A 627 -9.67 30.83 -2.99
CA GLY A 627 -10.98 31.42 -3.30
C GLY A 627 -11.76 30.72 -4.42
N LYS A 628 -11.34 29.52 -4.87
CA LYS A 628 -11.98 28.79 -5.96
C LYS A 628 -13.48 28.56 -5.69
N PRO A 629 -14.38 28.85 -6.66
CA PRO A 629 -15.81 28.57 -6.50
C PRO A 629 -16.06 27.08 -6.25
N GLN A 630 -16.91 26.77 -5.26
CA GLN A 630 -17.30 25.39 -5.00
C GLN A 630 -18.16 24.83 -6.15
N SER A 631 -17.87 23.60 -6.57
CA SER A 631 -18.69 22.86 -7.53
C SER A 631 -20.06 22.58 -6.92
N ARG A 632 -21.13 23.10 -7.54
CA ARG A 632 -22.52 22.79 -7.18
C ARG A 632 -23.06 21.65 -8.05
N GLN A 633 -23.69 20.67 -7.40
CA GLN A 633 -24.55 19.68 -8.06
C GLN A 633 -25.97 20.28 -8.17
N LEU A 634 -26.46 20.49 -9.39
CA LEU A 634 -27.86 20.79 -9.62
C LEU A 634 -28.59 19.47 -9.88
N GLN A 635 -29.43 19.06 -8.94
CA GLN A 635 -30.46 18.05 -9.21
C GLN A 635 -31.54 18.74 -10.05
N ASN A 636 -31.87 18.19 -11.21
CA ASN A 636 -33.03 18.63 -11.97
C ASN A 636 -34.27 18.27 -11.14
N GLN A 637 -34.84 19.26 -10.45
CA GLN A 637 -36.21 19.15 -9.95
C GLN A 637 -37.12 18.99 -11.16
N THR A 638 -37.60 17.76 -11.36
CA THR A 638 -38.67 17.49 -12.30
C THR A 638 -39.95 17.76 -11.52
N THR A 639 -40.47 18.98 -11.65
CA THR A 639 -41.87 19.25 -11.31
C THR A 639 -42.75 18.47 -12.27
N PHE A 640 -43.43 17.45 -11.74
CA PHE A 640 -44.76 17.04 -12.18
C PHE A 640 -45.57 16.63 -10.95
#